data_AF-A0A8T0QTV4-F1
#
_entry.id   AF-A0A8T0QTV4-F1
#
_cell.length_a   1.000
_cell.length_b   1.000
_cell.length_c   1.000
_cell.angle_alpha   90.00
_cell.angle_beta   90.00
_cell.angle_gamma   90.00
#
_symmetry.space_group_name_H-M   'P 1'
#
loop_
_entity.id
_entity.type
_entity.pdbx_description
1 polymer ?
#
loop_
_entity_poly.entity_id
_entity_poly.type
_entity_poly.pdbx_seq_one_letter_code
_entity_poly.pdbx_strand_id
1 'polypeptide(L)'
;MAAATGTSSPSPLPLHGGLLLLLPLLAITTAASSAPLPLLALLSLKLSLRDPAGALRPWTYAAAASAGATRSLAPPWCAWPGVSCDAATGDIVGIDLSRRNLSGTVSATAARLLAPTLTALNLSANAFAGEFPPAVFQLRRLEVLDVSHNFFNGTFPDGIAMLGALTALDAFSNCFVGALPRGLGELRRLERLNLGGSYFNGSIPAEVGQLSRLRFLHLSGNALTGRLLPELGELASLEHLEIGYNAYDSHIPPELGNLTQLRYLDIAVANVTGPLPPELGELARLEALFLFKNRLAGAIPPQWSRLRALQVLDLSDNLLAGAIPAGLGDLGNLTTLNLMSNFLSGTVPPSIGALPSLEVLQLWNNSLTGRLPESLGASGRLVRVDVSTNSLSGPIPAGMCSGNRLARLILFDNRFDSAIPASLAGCSSLWRVRLASNRLSGTIPAGFGAIRNLTYLDLSSNSLTGGGIPADLVTSPSLEYLNISGNPVGGALPNVSWQAPKLQVFAASKCALDGEVPAFGATGCSNLYRLELAGNDLTGAIPDDIGVCKRLVSLRLQHNQLTGEIPAELAGLPSITEVDLSWNALTGAVPPGFANCTTLETFDVSFNHLAPADSRGGGEGSSARHNAAMWVSAAAVAVAGMTVLAVTARWLQWRDDGAAAPEGSGGMGGARANVVAGPWRMTAFQKLSFTADDVARCVEGSGGIVGAGSSGTVYRAKMPNGEVIAVKKLWQAAAQKEAAAPEPPPPRKDQVDGDGGKRVLAEVEVLGHLRHRNIVRLLGWCTNGEATLLLYEYMPNGSLEDLLHGVGAGAAAARAKPKARLGWDARHRIAVGVAQGVSYLHHDCRPAVAHRDLKPSNILLDADMEARVADFGVAKALRGAAPMSAVAGSCGYIAPGE
;
A
#
# COMPACT_ATOMS: atom_id res chain seq x y z
N MET A 1 -35.93 -10.20 65.92
CA MET A 1 -35.79 -8.73 66.04
C MET A 1 -35.80 -8.18 64.61
N ALA A 2 -36.98 -7.90 64.06
CA ALA A 2 -37.65 -6.57 64.00
C ALA A 2 -37.00 -5.70 62.90
N ALA A 3 -37.68 -5.14 61.89
CA ALA A 3 -39.09 -4.80 61.60
C ALA A 3 -39.33 -4.91 60.06
N ALA A 4 -40.46 -5.36 59.47
CA ALA A 4 -41.84 -4.83 59.46
C ALA A 4 -41.93 -3.39 58.92
N THR A 5 -42.87 -2.91 58.08
CA THR A 5 -44.03 -3.39 57.31
C THR A 5 -44.57 -2.12 56.61
N GLY A 6 -45.23 -2.22 55.46
CA GLY A 6 -46.01 -1.11 54.89
C GLY A 6 -46.78 -1.48 53.62
N THR A 7 -48.05 -1.83 53.80
CA THR A 7 -49.01 -2.37 52.82
C THR A 7 -50.07 -1.35 52.40
N SER A 8 -50.60 -1.48 51.17
CA SER A 8 -52.01 -1.40 50.72
C SER A 8 -52.03 -1.01 49.23
N SER A 9 -52.89 -1.45 48.31
CA SER A 9 -53.91 -2.49 48.12
C SER A 9 -54.28 -2.44 46.61
N PRO A 10 -54.82 -3.50 45.97
CA PRO A 10 -56.11 -3.28 45.30
C PRO A 10 -57.04 -4.51 45.31
N SER A 11 -58.32 -4.27 45.04
CA SER A 11 -59.41 -5.25 44.88
C SER A 11 -60.41 -4.70 43.83
N PRO A 12 -61.38 -5.49 43.30
CA PRO A 12 -61.40 -6.92 42.99
C PRO A 12 -62.00 -7.27 41.57
N LEU A 13 -61.90 -8.58 41.25
CA LEU A 13 -62.47 -9.50 40.22
C LEU A 13 -63.96 -9.26 39.76
N PRO A 14 -64.54 -9.94 38.70
CA PRO A 14 -64.31 -11.36 38.32
C PRO A 14 -64.49 -11.86 36.85
N LEU A 15 -64.12 -13.13 36.70
CA LEU A 15 -64.34 -14.23 35.72
C LEU A 15 -65.49 -14.20 34.67
N HIS A 16 -65.23 -14.83 33.51
CA HIS A 16 -65.91 -15.99 32.81
C HIS A 16 -65.12 -16.19 31.47
N GLY A 17 -64.72 -17.33 30.92
CA GLY A 17 -65.32 -18.67 30.73
C GLY A 17 -65.42 -18.92 29.20
N GLY A 18 -64.77 -19.96 28.63
CA GLY A 18 -64.96 -20.28 27.19
C GLY A 18 -63.97 -21.24 26.53
N LEU A 19 -64.23 -22.54 26.66
CA LEU A 19 -63.69 -23.67 25.90
C LEU A 19 -64.53 -23.88 24.61
N LEU A 20 -63.95 -24.54 23.59
CA LEU A 20 -64.57 -25.10 22.36
C LEU A 20 -65.02 -24.14 21.25
N LEU A 21 -64.38 -24.29 20.08
CA LEU A 21 -65.08 -24.42 18.79
C LEU A 21 -64.22 -25.26 17.82
N LEU A 22 -64.64 -26.52 17.65
CA LEU A 22 -64.18 -27.50 16.67
C LEU A 22 -65.12 -27.47 15.45
N LEU A 23 -64.50 -27.43 14.26
CA LEU A 23 -64.94 -27.97 12.95
C LEU A 23 -66.04 -27.23 12.13
N PRO A 24 -66.11 -27.41 10.77
CA PRO A 24 -65.39 -28.40 9.96
C PRO A 24 -64.66 -27.86 8.70
N LEU A 25 -63.46 -28.40 8.45
CA LEU A 25 -62.91 -28.53 7.09
C LEU A 25 -63.20 -29.96 6.65
N LEU A 26 -64.23 -30.15 5.82
CA LEU A 26 -64.63 -31.44 5.27
C LEU A 26 -64.82 -31.28 3.76
N ALA A 27 -63.72 -31.44 3.03
CA ALA A 27 -63.68 -31.98 1.67
C ALA A 27 -62.22 -31.96 1.19
N ILE A 28 -61.55 -33.10 1.31
CA ILE A 28 -60.84 -33.80 0.22
C ILE A 28 -60.36 -35.11 0.84
N THR A 29 -60.99 -36.18 0.39
CA THR A 29 -60.57 -37.56 0.62
C THR A 29 -59.46 -37.95 -0.36
N THR A 30 -58.61 -38.86 0.11
CA THR A 30 -57.77 -39.84 -0.61
C THR A 30 -56.27 -39.54 -0.77
N ALA A 31 -55.48 -40.46 -0.21
CA ALA A 31 -54.04 -40.69 -0.33
C ALA A 31 -53.08 -39.62 0.24
N ALA A 32 -52.84 -39.68 1.56
CA ALA A 32 -51.59 -39.17 2.12
C ALA A 32 -50.43 -40.10 1.70
N SER A 33 -49.92 -39.91 0.48
CA SER A 33 -48.58 -40.36 0.14
C SER A 33 -47.62 -39.46 0.92
N SER A 34 -46.85 -40.02 1.85
CA SER A 34 -45.74 -39.29 2.45
C SER A 34 -44.79 -38.87 1.32
N ALA A 35 -44.30 -37.64 1.41
CA ALA A 35 -43.30 -37.14 0.49
C ALA A 35 -42.05 -38.03 0.48
N PRO A 36 -41.43 -38.31 -0.69
CA PRO A 36 -40.18 -39.05 -0.74
C PRO A 36 -39.10 -38.42 0.15
N LEU A 37 -38.32 -39.25 0.86
CA LEU A 37 -37.25 -38.77 1.75
C LEU A 37 -36.23 -37.83 1.07
N PRO A 38 -35.78 -38.06 -0.19
CA PRO A 38 -34.88 -37.13 -0.88
C PRO A 38 -35.51 -35.74 -1.10
N LEU A 39 -36.80 -35.69 -1.42
CA LEU A 39 -37.54 -34.44 -1.56
C LEU A 39 -37.65 -33.71 -0.21
N LEU A 40 -37.95 -34.42 0.86
CA LEU A 40 -37.95 -33.87 2.22
C LEU A 40 -36.58 -33.31 2.62
N ALA A 41 -35.50 -33.98 2.20
CA ALA A 41 -34.14 -33.55 2.48
C ALA A 41 -33.82 -32.19 1.84
N LEU A 42 -34.10 -32.03 0.54
CA LEU A 42 -33.88 -30.78 -0.19
C LEU A 42 -34.78 -29.65 0.31
N LEU A 43 -36.04 -29.94 0.63
CA LEU A 43 -36.95 -28.93 1.18
C LEU A 43 -36.57 -28.54 2.61
N SER A 44 -36.09 -29.47 3.43
CA SER A 44 -35.53 -29.17 4.75
C SER A 44 -34.28 -28.30 4.66
N LEU A 45 -33.44 -28.51 3.63
CA LEU A 45 -32.29 -27.64 3.38
C LEU A 45 -32.75 -26.25 2.95
N LYS A 46 -33.64 -26.15 1.95
CA LYS A 46 -34.19 -24.86 1.50
C LYS A 46 -34.79 -24.04 2.66
N LEU A 47 -35.55 -24.68 3.54
CA LEU A 47 -36.19 -24.01 4.68
C LEU A 47 -35.20 -23.51 5.73
N SER A 48 -34.00 -24.11 5.83
CA SER A 48 -32.97 -23.65 6.76
C SER A 48 -32.07 -22.54 6.17
N LEU A 49 -32.24 -22.22 4.89
CA LEU A 49 -31.50 -21.19 4.19
C LEU A 49 -32.34 -19.92 3.98
N ARG A 50 -31.66 -18.78 3.98
CA ARG A 50 -32.19 -17.50 3.53
C ARG A 50 -31.75 -17.26 2.10
N ASP A 51 -32.71 -17.06 1.20
CA ASP A 51 -32.53 -16.95 -0.24
C ASP A 51 -33.14 -15.63 -0.77
N PRO A 52 -32.46 -14.49 -0.58
CA PRO A 52 -32.97 -13.19 -1.00
C PRO A 52 -33.07 -13.05 -2.53
N ALA A 53 -32.21 -13.77 -3.27
CA ALA A 53 -32.19 -13.75 -4.74
C ALA A 53 -33.25 -14.67 -5.36
N GLY A 54 -33.85 -15.57 -4.58
CA GLY A 54 -34.77 -16.59 -5.08
C GLY A 54 -34.07 -17.65 -5.94
N ALA A 55 -32.79 -17.92 -5.69
CA ALA A 55 -32.01 -18.92 -6.42
C ALA A 55 -32.58 -20.35 -6.27
N LEU A 56 -33.24 -20.65 -5.15
CA LEU A 56 -33.87 -21.94 -4.85
C LEU A 56 -35.39 -21.92 -5.13
N ARG A 57 -35.91 -20.93 -5.87
CA ARG A 57 -37.33 -20.87 -6.27
C ARG A 57 -37.89 -22.19 -6.82
N PRO A 58 -37.18 -22.95 -7.69
CA PRO A 58 -37.72 -24.20 -8.25
C PRO A 58 -37.95 -25.32 -7.23
N TRP A 59 -37.28 -25.27 -6.08
CA TRP A 59 -37.31 -26.34 -5.07
C TRP A 59 -38.63 -26.33 -4.29
N THR A 60 -39.69 -26.90 -4.84
CA THR A 60 -41.03 -26.92 -4.22
C THR A 60 -41.73 -28.26 -4.47
N TYR A 61 -42.69 -28.59 -3.59
CA TYR A 61 -43.58 -29.74 -3.80
C TYR A 61 -44.32 -29.68 -5.12
N ALA A 62 -44.86 -28.52 -5.49
CA ALA A 62 -45.61 -28.34 -6.73
C ALA A 62 -44.73 -28.57 -7.97
N ALA A 63 -43.49 -28.09 -7.96
CA ALA A 63 -42.53 -28.34 -9.04
C ALA A 63 -42.17 -29.83 -9.16
N ALA A 64 -41.97 -30.51 -8.03
CA ALA A 64 -41.71 -31.96 -8.04
C ALA A 64 -42.90 -32.76 -8.56
N ALA A 65 -44.12 -32.43 -8.10
CA ALA A 65 -45.35 -33.12 -8.51
C ALA A 65 -45.70 -32.91 -9.99
N SER A 66 -45.47 -31.70 -10.52
CA SER A 66 -45.72 -31.39 -11.94
C SER A 66 -44.71 -32.05 -12.89
N ALA A 67 -43.44 -32.15 -12.49
CA ALA A 67 -42.42 -32.85 -13.28
C ALA A 67 -42.63 -34.38 -13.28
N GLY A 68 -43.17 -34.96 -12.21
CA GLY A 68 -43.52 -36.39 -12.14
C GLY A 68 -44.63 -36.83 -13.11
N ALA A 69 -45.35 -35.89 -13.73
CA ALA A 69 -46.34 -36.18 -14.79
C ALA A 69 -45.71 -36.36 -16.19
N THR A 70 -44.40 -36.14 -16.32
CA THR A 70 -43.63 -36.36 -17.57
C THR A 70 -43.03 -37.76 -17.57
N ARG A 71 -42.88 -38.41 -18.74
CA ARG A 71 -42.39 -39.82 -18.90
C ARG A 71 -40.90 -40.04 -18.52
N SER A 72 -40.30 -39.18 -17.70
CA SER A 72 -38.92 -39.33 -17.24
C SER A 72 -38.80 -40.40 -16.16
N LEU A 73 -37.82 -41.29 -16.28
CA LEU A 73 -37.48 -42.29 -15.27
C LEU A 73 -36.68 -41.70 -14.08
N ALA A 74 -36.10 -40.50 -14.25
CA ALA A 74 -35.31 -39.85 -13.22
C ALA A 74 -36.21 -39.09 -12.22
N PRO A 75 -35.88 -39.10 -10.91
CA PRO A 75 -36.63 -38.32 -9.93
C PRO A 75 -36.65 -36.82 -10.27
N PRO A 76 -37.78 -36.12 -10.06
CA PRO A 76 -38.00 -34.78 -10.57
C PRO A 76 -37.04 -33.71 -9.98
N TRP A 77 -36.53 -33.93 -8.77
CA TRP A 77 -35.56 -33.04 -8.13
C TRP A 77 -34.15 -33.14 -8.72
N CYS A 78 -33.83 -34.18 -9.49
CA CYS A 78 -32.52 -34.32 -10.15
C CYS A 78 -32.32 -33.29 -11.27
N ALA A 79 -33.40 -32.63 -11.72
CA ALA A 79 -33.34 -31.50 -12.65
C ALA A 79 -33.27 -30.14 -11.94
N TRP A 80 -33.28 -30.10 -10.61
CA TRP A 80 -33.25 -28.83 -9.89
C TRP A 80 -31.86 -28.19 -9.95
N PRO A 81 -31.76 -26.85 -10.09
CA PRO A 81 -30.48 -26.17 -10.15
C PRO A 81 -29.61 -26.47 -8.93
N GLY A 82 -28.43 -27.04 -9.18
CA GLY A 82 -27.49 -27.42 -8.14
C GLY A 82 -27.75 -28.75 -7.45
N VAL A 83 -28.62 -29.60 -7.98
CA VAL A 83 -28.82 -30.97 -7.47
C VAL A 83 -28.27 -31.96 -8.50
N SER A 84 -27.39 -32.85 -8.05
CA SER A 84 -26.86 -33.96 -8.86
C SER A 84 -27.29 -35.28 -8.23
N CYS A 85 -27.77 -36.19 -9.08
CA CYS A 85 -28.20 -37.52 -8.65
C CYS A 85 -27.35 -38.63 -9.28
N ASP A 86 -27.25 -39.76 -8.60
CA ASP A 86 -26.72 -40.99 -9.17
C ASP A 86 -27.61 -41.46 -10.34
N ALA A 87 -27.00 -41.82 -11.47
CA ALA A 87 -27.73 -42.17 -12.68
C ALA A 87 -28.46 -43.51 -12.59
N ALA A 88 -28.00 -44.42 -11.73
CA ALA A 88 -28.57 -45.75 -11.56
C ALA A 88 -29.63 -45.80 -10.46
N THR A 89 -29.38 -45.13 -9.31
CA THR A 89 -30.29 -45.18 -8.15
C THR A 89 -31.22 -43.97 -8.04
N GLY A 90 -30.87 -42.85 -8.67
CA GLY A 90 -31.60 -41.58 -8.51
C GLY A 90 -31.34 -40.88 -7.16
N ASP A 91 -30.40 -41.38 -6.36
CA ASP A 91 -30.04 -40.81 -5.06
C ASP A 91 -29.34 -39.46 -5.22
N ILE A 92 -29.56 -38.53 -4.28
CA ILE A 92 -28.88 -37.22 -4.28
C ILE A 92 -27.44 -37.41 -3.84
N VAL A 93 -26.51 -37.25 -4.77
CA VAL A 93 -25.06 -37.41 -4.53
C VAL A 93 -24.34 -36.06 -4.45
N GLY A 94 -24.86 -35.02 -5.11
CA GLY A 94 -24.22 -33.70 -5.13
C GLY A 94 -25.20 -32.55 -4.89
N ILE A 95 -24.77 -31.58 -4.11
CA ILE A 95 -25.46 -30.30 -3.91
C ILE A 95 -24.47 -29.16 -4.15
N ASP A 96 -24.68 -28.38 -5.22
CA ASP A 96 -23.92 -27.18 -5.55
C ASP A 96 -24.81 -25.94 -5.42
N LEU A 97 -24.58 -25.18 -4.36
CA LEU A 97 -25.26 -23.92 -4.05
C LEU A 97 -24.31 -22.72 -4.16
N SER A 98 -23.19 -22.85 -4.87
CA SER A 98 -22.19 -21.80 -4.99
C SER A 98 -22.73 -20.53 -5.67
N ARG A 99 -22.23 -19.36 -5.26
CA ARG A 99 -22.51 -18.05 -5.90
C ARG A 99 -24.00 -17.69 -6.00
N ARG A 100 -24.78 -17.95 -4.94
CA ARG A 100 -26.24 -17.74 -4.91
C ARG A 100 -26.71 -16.69 -3.90
N ASN A 101 -25.79 -15.99 -3.24
CA ASN A 101 -26.09 -15.01 -2.19
C ASN A 101 -26.96 -15.61 -1.07
N LEU A 102 -26.72 -16.89 -0.74
CA LEU A 102 -27.44 -17.63 0.30
C LEU A 102 -26.82 -17.32 1.67
N SER A 103 -27.64 -17.35 2.71
CA SER A 103 -27.21 -17.30 4.11
C SER A 103 -28.05 -18.26 4.96
N GLY A 104 -27.82 -18.31 6.27
CA GLY A 104 -28.47 -19.27 7.18
C GLY A 104 -27.54 -20.42 7.53
N THR A 105 -28.08 -21.62 7.77
CA THR A 105 -27.28 -22.77 8.23
C THR A 105 -27.82 -24.08 7.69
N VAL A 106 -26.95 -25.09 7.54
CA VAL A 106 -27.38 -26.45 7.19
C VAL A 106 -28.01 -27.09 8.43
N SER A 107 -29.33 -27.31 8.39
CA SER A 107 -30.04 -27.91 9.53
C SER A 107 -29.65 -29.37 9.76
N ALA A 108 -29.67 -29.80 11.03
CA ALA A 108 -29.42 -31.19 11.40
C ALA A 108 -30.40 -32.17 10.73
N THR A 109 -31.65 -31.76 10.50
CA THR A 109 -32.64 -32.57 9.79
C THR A 109 -32.25 -32.79 8.33
N ALA A 110 -31.86 -31.73 7.63
CA ALA A 110 -31.41 -31.83 6.24
C ALA A 110 -30.14 -32.71 6.14
N ALA A 111 -29.15 -32.46 7.00
CA ALA A 111 -27.92 -33.24 7.02
C ALA A 111 -28.19 -34.74 7.29
N ARG A 112 -29.03 -35.07 8.27
CA ARG A 112 -29.40 -36.47 8.59
C ARG A 112 -30.07 -37.18 7.42
N LEU A 113 -30.93 -36.48 6.67
CA LEU A 113 -31.63 -37.06 5.51
C LEU A 113 -30.70 -37.23 4.29
N LEU A 114 -29.71 -36.35 4.13
CA LEU A 114 -28.72 -36.41 3.04
C LEU A 114 -27.53 -37.34 3.34
N ALA A 115 -27.25 -37.61 4.62
CA ALA A 115 -26.10 -38.40 5.07
C ALA A 115 -25.92 -39.77 4.40
N PRO A 116 -26.97 -40.52 4.03
CA PRO A 116 -26.80 -41.83 3.42
C PRO A 116 -26.24 -41.80 1.99
N THR A 117 -26.36 -40.68 1.27
CA THR A 117 -26.10 -40.63 -0.18
C THR A 117 -25.17 -39.51 -0.63
N LEU A 118 -25.12 -38.39 0.10
CA LEU A 118 -24.43 -37.18 -0.37
C LEU A 118 -22.89 -37.36 -0.32
N THR A 119 -22.24 -37.16 -1.46
CA THR A 119 -20.78 -37.24 -1.64
C THR A 119 -20.14 -35.89 -1.96
N ALA A 120 -20.87 -34.92 -2.50
CA ALA A 120 -20.36 -33.58 -2.80
C ALA A 120 -21.27 -32.47 -2.27
N LEU A 121 -20.69 -31.51 -1.56
CA LEU A 121 -21.38 -30.32 -1.06
C LEU A 121 -20.55 -29.07 -1.35
N ASN A 122 -21.07 -28.19 -2.20
CA ASN A 122 -20.48 -26.89 -2.50
C ASN A 122 -21.40 -25.75 -2.04
N LEU A 123 -20.91 -24.94 -1.11
CA LEU A 123 -21.57 -23.76 -0.53
C LEU A 123 -20.78 -22.47 -0.80
N SER A 124 -19.79 -22.49 -1.69
CA SER A 124 -18.81 -21.40 -1.81
C SER A 124 -19.38 -20.10 -2.36
N ALA A 125 -18.69 -18.99 -2.06
CA ALA A 125 -19.02 -17.64 -2.53
C ALA A 125 -20.48 -17.25 -2.19
N ASN A 126 -20.83 -17.34 -0.92
CA ASN A 126 -22.14 -17.01 -0.37
C ASN A 126 -21.99 -16.09 0.85
N ALA A 127 -23.08 -15.90 1.60
CA ALA A 127 -23.14 -15.09 2.81
C ALA A 127 -23.37 -15.96 4.06
N PHE A 128 -22.88 -17.20 4.08
CA PHE A 128 -22.94 -18.05 5.28
C PHE A 128 -22.05 -17.46 6.37
N ALA A 129 -22.58 -17.36 7.59
CA ALA A 129 -21.91 -16.70 8.72
C ALA A 129 -22.19 -17.42 10.03
N GLY A 130 -21.42 -17.10 11.07
CA GLY A 130 -21.48 -17.79 12.36
C GLY A 130 -20.58 -19.03 12.40
N GLU A 131 -20.69 -19.83 13.46
CA GLU A 131 -19.89 -21.04 13.62
C GLU A 131 -20.18 -22.09 12.54
N PHE A 132 -19.15 -22.85 12.17
CA PHE A 132 -19.32 -23.93 11.20
C PHE A 132 -20.32 -24.98 11.72
N PRO A 133 -21.37 -25.33 10.96
CA PRO A 133 -22.47 -26.14 11.47
C PRO A 133 -22.04 -27.59 11.75
N PRO A 134 -22.10 -28.07 13.02
CA PRO A 134 -21.70 -29.44 13.35
C PRO A 134 -22.53 -30.53 12.65
N ALA A 135 -23.73 -30.17 12.17
CA ALA A 135 -24.58 -31.06 11.38
C ALA A 135 -23.88 -31.59 10.11
N VAL A 136 -22.97 -30.82 9.50
CA VAL A 136 -22.25 -31.23 8.29
C VAL A 136 -21.39 -32.47 8.56
N PHE A 137 -20.88 -32.66 9.78
CA PHE A 137 -20.09 -33.85 10.15
C PHE A 137 -20.91 -35.16 10.16
N GLN A 138 -22.24 -35.10 10.03
CA GLN A 138 -23.10 -36.28 9.87
C GLN A 138 -23.04 -36.86 8.45
N LEU A 139 -22.58 -36.08 7.47
CA LEU A 139 -22.48 -36.46 6.05
C LEU A 139 -21.25 -37.34 5.82
N ARG A 140 -21.17 -38.52 6.46
CA ARG A 140 -19.94 -39.34 6.50
C ARG A 140 -19.47 -39.90 5.15
N ARG A 141 -20.29 -39.80 4.11
CA ARG A 141 -19.93 -40.20 2.73
C ARG A 141 -19.38 -39.06 1.89
N LEU A 142 -19.26 -37.86 2.47
CA LEU A 142 -18.77 -36.69 1.77
C LEU A 142 -17.31 -36.89 1.34
N GLU A 143 -17.09 -36.77 0.04
CA GLU A 143 -15.79 -36.82 -0.63
C GLU A 143 -15.30 -35.39 -0.91
N VAL A 144 -16.21 -34.47 -1.26
CA VAL A 144 -15.88 -33.07 -1.56
C VAL A 144 -16.72 -32.13 -0.69
N LEU A 145 -16.04 -31.25 0.04
CA LEU A 145 -16.64 -30.15 0.81
C LEU A 145 -15.97 -28.82 0.44
N ASP A 146 -16.74 -27.93 -0.17
CA ASP A 146 -16.31 -26.57 -0.48
C ASP A 146 -17.20 -25.55 0.22
N VAL A 147 -16.63 -24.79 1.15
CA VAL A 147 -17.27 -23.71 1.91
C VAL A 147 -16.48 -22.40 1.79
N SER A 148 -15.60 -22.31 0.79
CA SER A 148 -14.75 -21.15 0.54
C SER A 148 -15.55 -19.86 0.27
N HIS A 149 -14.92 -18.70 0.48
CA HIS A 149 -15.51 -17.38 0.26
C HIS A 149 -16.86 -17.21 0.98
N ASN A 150 -16.83 -17.35 2.30
CA ASN A 150 -17.97 -17.13 3.19
C ASN A 150 -17.51 -16.33 4.43
N PHE A 151 -18.39 -16.19 5.41
CA PHE A 151 -18.15 -15.47 6.66
C PHE A 151 -18.22 -16.40 7.88
N PHE A 152 -17.95 -17.70 7.71
CA PHE A 152 -17.91 -18.63 8.84
C PHE A 152 -16.84 -18.19 9.84
N ASN A 153 -17.18 -18.18 11.12
CA ASN A 153 -16.33 -17.69 12.20
C ASN A 153 -16.20 -18.72 13.33
N GLY A 154 -15.54 -18.32 14.42
CA GLY A 154 -15.28 -19.21 15.55
C GLY A 154 -14.20 -20.24 15.24
N THR A 155 -14.04 -21.21 16.15
CA THR A 155 -13.05 -22.27 15.98
C THR A 155 -13.55 -23.34 15.02
N PHE A 156 -12.67 -23.82 14.14
CA PHE A 156 -13.03 -24.92 13.26
C PHE A 156 -13.13 -26.22 14.09
N PRO A 157 -14.27 -26.95 14.08
CA PRO A 157 -14.47 -28.06 15.01
C PRO A 157 -13.65 -29.32 14.66
N ASP A 158 -13.16 -30.05 15.68
CA ASP A 158 -12.47 -31.34 15.53
C ASP A 158 -13.36 -32.47 14.97
N GLY A 159 -14.69 -32.24 14.89
CA GLY A 159 -15.64 -33.17 14.28
C GLY A 159 -15.36 -33.51 12.81
N ILE A 160 -14.44 -32.77 12.16
CA ILE A 160 -13.98 -33.05 10.79
C ILE A 160 -13.43 -34.46 10.62
N ALA A 161 -12.83 -35.06 11.67
CA ALA A 161 -12.33 -36.44 11.63
C ALA A 161 -13.42 -37.48 11.28
N MET A 162 -14.70 -37.14 11.49
CA MET A 162 -15.84 -38.02 11.14
C MET A 162 -16.07 -38.13 9.63
N LEU A 163 -15.51 -37.22 8.83
CA LEU A 163 -15.63 -37.18 7.38
C LEU A 163 -14.48 -37.94 6.68
N GLY A 164 -14.17 -39.15 7.15
CA GLY A 164 -13.02 -39.94 6.65
C GLY A 164 -13.09 -40.36 5.17
N ALA A 165 -14.18 -40.09 4.48
CA ALA A 165 -14.31 -40.25 3.02
C ALA A 165 -13.77 -39.06 2.22
N LEU A 166 -13.50 -37.91 2.86
CA LEU A 166 -13.08 -36.68 2.19
C LEU A 166 -11.79 -36.87 1.38
N THR A 167 -11.84 -36.41 0.14
CA THR A 167 -10.73 -36.25 -0.80
C THR A 167 -10.39 -34.78 -1.03
N ALA A 168 -11.37 -33.87 -0.89
CA ALA A 168 -11.14 -32.43 -0.99
C ALA A 168 -11.91 -31.64 0.06
N LEU A 169 -11.19 -30.78 0.78
CA LEU A 169 -11.73 -29.80 1.71
C LEU A 169 -11.21 -28.40 1.33
N ASP A 170 -12.13 -27.50 0.96
CA ASP A 170 -11.82 -26.10 0.72
C ASP A 170 -12.66 -25.18 1.62
N ALA A 171 -11.98 -24.40 2.45
CA ALA A 171 -12.55 -23.40 3.33
C ALA A 171 -11.85 -22.04 3.19
N PHE A 172 -11.18 -21.80 2.06
CA PHE A 172 -10.45 -20.56 1.79
C PHE A 172 -11.30 -19.31 1.99
N SER A 173 -10.72 -18.20 2.46
CA SER A 173 -11.41 -16.91 2.57
C SER A 173 -12.65 -17.00 3.47
N ASN A 174 -12.42 -17.16 4.78
CA ASN A 174 -13.42 -17.19 5.83
C ASN A 174 -12.93 -16.41 7.06
N CYS A 175 -13.69 -16.43 8.15
CA CYS A 175 -13.38 -15.74 9.41
C CYS A 175 -13.03 -16.71 10.55
N PHE A 176 -12.54 -17.92 10.23
CA PHE A 176 -12.16 -18.93 11.24
C PHE A 176 -11.01 -18.42 12.13
N VAL A 177 -11.07 -18.74 13.42
CA VAL A 177 -10.06 -18.39 14.43
C VAL A 177 -9.62 -19.64 15.20
N GLY A 178 -8.58 -19.51 16.03
CA GLY A 178 -8.09 -20.59 16.88
C GLY A 178 -7.18 -21.56 16.12
N ALA A 179 -6.82 -22.66 16.79
CA ALA A 179 -5.88 -23.64 16.23
C ALA A 179 -6.46 -24.42 15.06
N LEU A 180 -5.59 -24.86 14.16
CA LEU A 180 -5.95 -25.87 13.17
C LEU A 180 -6.34 -27.19 13.89
N PRO A 181 -7.45 -27.84 13.50
CA PRO A 181 -7.96 -29.02 14.18
C PRO A 181 -7.02 -30.23 13.99
N ARG A 182 -6.66 -30.91 15.07
CA ARG A 182 -5.79 -32.10 15.02
C ARG A 182 -6.46 -33.27 14.29
N GLY A 183 -7.79 -33.31 14.31
CA GLY A 183 -8.60 -34.30 13.59
C GLY A 183 -8.37 -34.32 12.07
N LEU A 184 -7.69 -33.31 11.49
CA LEU A 184 -7.28 -33.33 10.08
C LEU A 184 -6.41 -34.54 9.75
N GLY A 185 -5.51 -34.97 10.63
CA GLY A 185 -4.61 -36.10 10.37
C GLY A 185 -5.32 -37.45 10.16
N GLU A 186 -6.58 -37.56 10.57
CA GLU A 186 -7.40 -38.76 10.39
C GLU A 186 -8.00 -38.88 8.97
N LEU A 187 -7.94 -37.82 8.16
CA LEU A 187 -8.49 -37.78 6.81
C LEU A 187 -7.54 -38.46 5.79
N ARG A 188 -7.30 -39.77 5.94
CA ARG A 188 -6.31 -40.54 5.15
C ARG A 188 -6.56 -40.57 3.63
N ARG A 189 -7.74 -40.14 3.18
CA ARG A 189 -8.12 -40.04 1.76
C ARG A 189 -7.93 -38.64 1.17
N LEU A 190 -7.60 -37.66 1.99
CA LEU A 190 -7.54 -36.26 1.58
C LEU A 190 -6.40 -36.04 0.58
N GLU A 191 -6.74 -35.44 -0.55
CA GLU A 191 -5.83 -35.07 -1.64
C GLU A 191 -5.67 -33.55 -1.73
N ARG A 192 -6.70 -32.78 -1.35
CA ARG A 192 -6.69 -31.32 -1.35
C ARG A 192 -7.19 -30.76 -0.03
N LEU A 193 -6.35 -29.95 0.62
CA LEU A 193 -6.68 -29.19 1.83
C LEU A 193 -6.38 -27.71 1.61
N ASN A 194 -7.41 -26.87 1.68
CA ASN A 194 -7.28 -25.43 1.57
C ASN A 194 -7.99 -24.74 2.75
N LEU A 195 -7.21 -24.18 3.67
CA LEU A 195 -7.68 -23.42 4.84
C LEU A 195 -7.06 -22.01 4.87
N GLY A 196 -6.63 -21.49 3.72
CA GLY A 196 -6.01 -20.17 3.62
C GLY A 196 -6.98 -19.00 3.80
N GLY A 197 -6.43 -17.80 4.00
CA GLY A 197 -7.22 -16.56 4.03
C GLY A 197 -8.24 -16.51 5.15
N SER A 198 -7.86 -16.97 6.35
CA SER A 198 -8.66 -16.90 7.57
C SER A 198 -7.82 -16.30 8.72
N TYR A 199 -8.16 -16.59 9.97
CA TYR A 199 -7.43 -16.11 11.15
C TYR A 199 -7.00 -17.28 12.06
N PHE A 200 -6.74 -18.46 11.46
CA PHE A 200 -6.20 -19.60 12.22
C PHE A 200 -4.89 -19.21 12.88
N ASN A 201 -4.68 -19.63 14.13
CA ASN A 201 -3.51 -19.31 14.93
C ASN A 201 -2.86 -20.55 15.54
N GLY A 202 -1.78 -20.36 16.29
CA GLY A 202 -0.97 -21.49 16.80
C GLY A 202 -0.20 -22.18 15.68
N SER A 203 0.33 -23.38 15.97
CA SER A 203 1.18 -24.12 15.04
C SER A 203 0.41 -25.00 14.07
N ILE A 204 1.03 -25.32 12.94
CA ILE A 204 0.60 -26.44 12.10
C ILE A 204 0.71 -27.73 12.92
N PRO A 205 -0.37 -28.52 13.09
CA PRO A 205 -0.31 -29.78 13.84
C PRO A 205 0.57 -30.81 13.13
N ALA A 206 1.39 -31.55 13.87
CA ALA A 206 2.24 -32.61 13.30
C ALA A 206 1.42 -33.71 12.61
N GLU A 207 0.18 -33.90 13.05
CA GLU A 207 -0.78 -34.83 12.48
C GLU A 207 -1.08 -34.54 11.00
N VAL A 208 -0.84 -33.32 10.51
CA VAL A 208 -0.95 -32.99 9.07
C VAL A 208 0.03 -33.81 8.23
N GLY A 209 1.23 -34.12 8.75
CA GLY A 209 2.22 -34.98 8.06
C GLY A 209 1.72 -36.40 7.78
N GLN A 210 0.65 -36.83 8.45
CA GLN A 210 0.06 -38.16 8.31
C GLN A 210 -0.84 -38.32 7.07
N LEU A 211 -1.08 -37.23 6.33
CA LEU A 211 -1.94 -37.17 5.14
C LEU A 211 -1.19 -37.65 3.88
N SER A 212 -0.87 -38.94 3.83
CA SER A 212 0.00 -39.52 2.78
C SER A 212 -0.50 -39.40 1.33
N ARG A 213 -1.80 -39.12 1.12
CA ARG A 213 -2.41 -38.88 -0.20
C ARG A 213 -2.49 -37.40 -0.59
N LEU A 214 -2.11 -36.49 0.31
CA LEU A 214 -2.24 -35.06 0.08
C LEU A 214 -1.34 -34.61 -1.07
N ARG A 215 -1.94 -33.91 -2.04
CA ARG A 215 -1.27 -33.32 -3.21
C ARG A 215 -1.27 -31.81 -3.16
N PHE A 216 -2.27 -31.20 -2.52
CA PHE A 216 -2.42 -29.76 -2.41
C PHE A 216 -2.66 -29.36 -0.95
N LEU A 217 -1.74 -28.57 -0.39
CA LEU A 217 -1.86 -27.98 0.94
C LEU A 217 -1.72 -26.46 0.84
N HIS A 218 -2.78 -25.75 1.21
CA HIS A 218 -2.79 -24.29 1.25
C HIS A 218 -3.27 -23.78 2.62
N LEU A 219 -2.39 -23.11 3.34
CA LEU A 219 -2.63 -22.50 4.66
C LEU A 219 -2.22 -21.01 4.71
N SER A 220 -1.90 -20.40 3.56
CA SER A 220 -1.39 -19.02 3.53
C SER A 220 -2.43 -17.99 3.96
N GLY A 221 -1.96 -16.85 4.48
CA GLY A 221 -2.82 -15.73 4.87
C GLY A 221 -3.64 -16.02 6.13
N ASN A 222 -2.97 -16.55 7.15
CA ASN A 222 -3.53 -16.83 8.47
C ASN A 222 -2.67 -16.13 9.55
N ALA A 223 -2.88 -16.47 10.82
CA ALA A 223 -2.07 -16.04 11.95
C ALA A 223 -1.27 -17.21 12.56
N LEU A 224 -0.85 -18.17 11.72
CA LEU A 224 -0.11 -19.35 12.18
C LEU A 224 1.28 -18.96 12.67
N THR A 225 1.72 -19.59 13.75
CA THR A 225 3.00 -19.35 14.43
C THR A 225 3.73 -20.65 14.72
N GLY A 226 4.85 -20.57 15.43
CA GLY A 226 5.64 -21.72 15.82
C GLY A 226 6.51 -22.25 14.67
N ARG A 227 7.00 -23.47 14.85
CA ARG A 227 8.00 -24.07 13.97
C ARG A 227 7.38 -24.71 12.73
N LEU A 228 8.04 -24.53 11.59
CA LEU A 228 7.89 -25.38 10.43
C LEU A 228 8.43 -26.77 10.78
N LEU A 229 7.53 -27.75 10.79
CA LEU A 229 7.78 -29.09 11.29
C LEU A 229 8.42 -30.00 10.22
N PRO A 230 9.43 -30.82 10.58
CA PRO A 230 10.02 -31.83 9.68
C PRO A 230 8.99 -32.81 9.10
N GLU A 231 7.91 -33.09 9.83
CA GLU A 231 6.82 -33.99 9.45
C GLU A 231 6.10 -33.54 8.17
N LEU A 232 6.18 -32.27 7.78
CA LEU A 232 5.70 -31.83 6.46
C LEU A 232 6.46 -32.50 5.31
N GLY A 233 7.72 -32.90 5.54
CA GLY A 233 8.53 -33.69 4.61
C GLY A 233 8.06 -35.13 4.42
N GLU A 234 7.11 -35.62 5.22
CA GLU A 234 6.54 -36.97 5.08
C GLU A 234 5.41 -37.05 4.04
N LEU A 235 4.95 -35.90 3.53
CA LEU A 235 3.88 -35.78 2.54
C LEU A 235 4.36 -36.15 1.13
N ALA A 236 4.79 -37.40 0.92
CA ALA A 236 5.47 -37.86 -0.29
C ALA A 236 4.69 -37.63 -1.61
N SER A 237 3.37 -37.45 -1.56
CA SER A 237 2.52 -37.18 -2.72
C SER A 237 2.32 -35.68 -3.02
N LEU A 238 2.90 -34.78 -2.22
CA LEU A 238 2.59 -33.35 -2.27
C LEU A 238 3.16 -32.70 -3.54
N GLU A 239 2.30 -31.97 -4.26
CA GLU A 239 2.62 -31.25 -5.49
C GLU A 239 2.60 -29.73 -5.28
N HIS A 240 1.74 -29.22 -4.39
CA HIS A 240 1.59 -27.79 -4.07
C HIS A 240 1.60 -27.58 -2.56
N LEU A 241 2.58 -26.81 -2.07
CA LEU A 241 2.68 -26.39 -0.68
C LEU A 241 2.72 -24.87 -0.60
N GLU A 242 1.67 -24.29 -0.01
CA GLU A 242 1.55 -22.85 0.16
C GLU A 242 1.16 -22.51 1.60
N ILE A 243 2.12 -22.01 2.35
CA ILE A 243 2.01 -21.75 3.79
C ILE A 243 2.54 -20.37 4.20
N GLY A 244 2.94 -19.53 3.23
CA GLY A 244 3.38 -18.16 3.45
C GLY A 244 2.33 -17.23 4.09
N TYR A 245 2.63 -15.95 4.24
CA TYR A 245 1.75 -14.95 4.85
C TYR A 245 1.25 -15.37 6.24
N ASN A 246 2.21 -15.79 7.08
CA ASN A 246 2.02 -16.26 8.45
C ASN A 246 3.16 -15.69 9.33
N ALA A 247 3.35 -16.17 10.56
CA ALA A 247 4.36 -15.67 11.49
C ALA A 247 5.15 -16.80 12.16
N TYR A 248 5.82 -17.63 11.35
CA TYR A 248 6.69 -18.69 11.84
C TYR A 248 7.94 -18.10 12.52
N ASP A 249 8.52 -18.86 13.44
CA ASP A 249 9.71 -18.47 14.23
C ASP A 249 10.83 -19.51 14.14
N SER A 250 10.90 -20.21 13.01
CA SER A 250 11.87 -21.29 12.77
C SER A 250 12.59 -21.17 11.43
N HIS A 251 13.43 -22.15 11.14
CA HIS A 251 14.08 -22.32 9.84
C HIS A 251 13.24 -23.19 8.92
N ILE A 252 13.60 -23.21 7.64
CA ILE A 252 13.05 -24.18 6.68
C ILE A 252 13.66 -25.56 7.01
N PRO A 253 12.86 -26.60 7.29
CA PRO A 253 13.38 -27.92 7.60
C PRO A 253 13.98 -28.58 6.34
N PRO A 254 15.17 -29.20 6.42
CA PRO A 254 15.80 -29.88 5.29
C PRO A 254 14.96 -31.06 4.77
N GLU A 255 14.11 -31.65 5.60
CA GLU A 255 13.19 -32.73 5.25
C GLU A 255 12.18 -32.34 4.16
N LEU A 256 11.92 -31.04 3.93
CA LEU A 256 11.14 -30.60 2.76
C LEU A 256 11.80 -31.00 1.44
N GLY A 257 13.12 -31.26 1.41
CA GLY A 257 13.82 -31.84 0.27
C GLY A 257 13.35 -33.25 -0.11
N ASN A 258 12.63 -33.96 0.77
CA ASN A 258 12.07 -35.29 0.50
C ASN A 258 10.81 -35.25 -0.39
N LEU A 259 10.22 -34.08 -0.60
CA LEU A 259 8.96 -33.90 -1.34
C LEU A 259 9.16 -33.95 -2.86
N THR A 260 9.69 -35.06 -3.38
CA THR A 260 10.12 -35.19 -4.80
C THR A 260 9.03 -34.97 -5.85
N GLN A 261 7.75 -34.94 -5.47
CA GLN A 261 6.63 -34.61 -6.36
C GLN A 261 6.30 -33.11 -6.42
N LEU A 262 6.90 -32.30 -5.54
CA LEU A 262 6.57 -30.89 -5.35
C LEU A 262 6.90 -30.05 -6.59
N ARG A 263 5.94 -29.22 -6.99
CA ARG A 263 6.03 -28.29 -8.13
C ARG A 263 5.95 -26.83 -7.70
N TYR A 264 5.22 -26.56 -6.62
CA TYR A 264 5.02 -25.22 -6.09
C TYR A 264 5.34 -25.20 -4.59
N LEU A 265 6.27 -24.32 -4.19
CA LEU A 265 6.61 -24.08 -2.79
C LEU A 265 6.56 -22.58 -2.48
N ASP A 266 5.68 -22.19 -1.58
CA ASP A 266 5.54 -20.81 -1.10
C ASP A 266 5.52 -20.75 0.44
N ILE A 267 6.57 -20.13 0.98
CA ILE A 267 6.73 -19.80 2.40
C ILE A 267 7.08 -18.29 2.54
N ALA A 268 6.61 -17.45 1.60
CA ALA A 268 6.90 -16.04 1.60
C ALA A 268 6.22 -15.30 2.76
N VAL A 269 6.75 -14.15 3.19
CA VAL A 269 6.12 -13.30 4.23
C VAL A 269 5.79 -14.10 5.51
N ALA A 270 6.76 -14.85 6.04
CA ALA A 270 6.49 -15.82 7.12
C ALA A 270 7.49 -15.76 8.29
N ASN A 271 8.36 -14.75 8.33
CA ASN A 271 9.32 -14.49 9.39
C ASN A 271 10.36 -15.62 9.63
N VAL A 272 10.53 -16.50 8.64
CA VAL A 272 11.44 -17.65 8.68
C VAL A 272 12.90 -17.19 8.70
N THR A 273 13.73 -17.81 9.55
CA THR A 273 15.14 -17.46 9.74
C THR A 273 16.08 -18.58 9.26
N GLY A 274 17.39 -18.39 9.43
CA GLY A 274 18.39 -19.43 9.18
C GLY A 274 18.82 -19.54 7.71
N PRO A 275 19.70 -20.51 7.38
CA PRO A 275 20.18 -20.70 6.02
C PRO A 275 19.15 -21.38 5.12
N LEU A 276 19.32 -21.17 3.81
CA LEU A 276 18.62 -21.94 2.78
C LEU A 276 19.11 -23.40 2.80
N PRO A 277 18.23 -24.42 2.91
CA PRO A 277 18.65 -25.82 2.94
C PRO A 277 19.15 -26.28 1.55
N PRO A 278 20.37 -26.86 1.45
CA PRO A 278 20.84 -27.44 0.19
C PRO A 278 19.98 -28.61 -0.29
N GLU A 279 19.31 -29.32 0.61
CA GLU A 279 18.43 -30.48 0.35
C GLU A 279 17.24 -30.11 -0.54
N LEU A 280 16.79 -28.85 -0.53
CA LEU A 280 15.77 -28.38 -1.47
C LEU A 280 16.20 -28.56 -2.93
N GLY A 281 17.51 -28.64 -3.21
CA GLY A 281 18.04 -28.94 -4.54
C GLY A 281 17.63 -30.30 -5.11
N GLU A 282 17.14 -31.24 -4.28
CA GLU A 282 16.66 -32.56 -4.73
C GLU A 282 15.23 -32.52 -5.33
N LEU A 283 14.53 -31.39 -5.24
CA LEU A 283 13.18 -31.20 -5.75
C LEU A 283 13.16 -31.01 -7.28
N ALA A 284 13.52 -32.04 -8.03
CA ALA A 284 13.72 -31.97 -9.49
C ALA A 284 12.47 -31.55 -10.31
N ARG A 285 11.27 -31.62 -9.71
CA ARG A 285 10.00 -31.20 -10.32
C ARG A 285 9.54 -29.81 -9.93
N LEU A 286 10.28 -29.11 -9.07
CA LEU A 286 9.90 -27.80 -8.58
C LEU A 286 9.94 -26.78 -9.72
N GLU A 287 8.80 -26.14 -9.98
CA GLU A 287 8.59 -25.14 -11.02
C GLU A 287 8.62 -23.72 -10.44
N ALA A 288 8.11 -23.53 -9.23
CA ALA A 288 8.08 -22.22 -8.56
C ALA A 288 8.52 -22.31 -7.09
N LEU A 289 9.47 -21.45 -6.71
CA LEU A 289 9.98 -21.32 -5.35
C LEU A 289 9.89 -19.86 -4.88
N PHE A 290 9.02 -19.62 -3.91
CA PHE A 290 8.81 -18.30 -3.30
C PHE A 290 9.21 -18.33 -1.82
N LEU A 291 10.29 -17.61 -1.49
CA LEU A 291 10.80 -17.46 -0.12
C LEU A 291 11.00 -15.99 0.26
N PHE A 292 10.42 -15.06 -0.50
CA PHE A 292 10.62 -13.63 -0.33
C PHE A 292 10.06 -13.08 1.00
N LYS A 293 10.56 -11.92 1.43
CA LYS A 293 10.13 -11.21 2.65
C LYS A 293 10.21 -12.09 3.91
N ASN A 294 11.36 -12.72 4.11
CA ASN A 294 11.70 -13.50 5.30
C ASN A 294 12.98 -12.94 5.94
N ARG A 295 13.57 -13.69 6.87
CA ARG A 295 14.84 -13.37 7.53
C ARG A 295 15.90 -14.44 7.22
N LEU A 296 15.84 -15.03 6.04
CA LEU A 296 16.77 -16.06 5.59
C LEU A 296 18.16 -15.45 5.40
N ALA A 297 19.20 -16.13 5.86
CA ALA A 297 20.57 -15.65 5.87
C ALA A 297 21.53 -16.67 5.22
N GLY A 298 22.81 -16.33 5.15
CA GLY A 298 23.81 -17.20 4.52
C GLY A 298 23.77 -17.15 2.99
N ALA A 299 24.43 -18.10 2.33
CA ALA A 299 24.56 -18.12 0.88
C ALA A 299 23.46 -18.93 0.18
N ILE A 300 23.21 -18.60 -1.09
CA ILE A 300 22.37 -19.42 -1.97
C ILE A 300 23.10 -20.75 -2.24
N PRO A 301 22.51 -21.93 -1.94
CA PRO A 301 23.19 -23.20 -2.10
C PRO A 301 23.50 -23.53 -3.56
N PRO A 302 24.74 -23.89 -3.94
CA PRO A 302 25.08 -24.29 -5.31
C PRO A 302 24.36 -25.57 -5.77
N GLN A 303 23.90 -26.42 -4.84
CA GLN A 303 23.12 -27.63 -5.11
C GLN A 303 21.80 -27.33 -5.82
N TRP A 304 21.28 -26.11 -5.71
CA TRP A 304 20.04 -25.69 -6.37
C TRP A 304 20.16 -25.63 -7.90
N SER A 305 21.37 -25.76 -8.47
CA SER A 305 21.59 -26.05 -9.89
C SER A 305 20.92 -27.34 -10.39
N ARG A 306 20.47 -28.22 -9.47
CA ARG A 306 19.72 -29.45 -9.76
C ARG A 306 18.22 -29.25 -9.99
N LEU A 307 17.67 -28.07 -9.69
CA LEU A 307 16.25 -27.73 -9.87
C LEU A 307 15.86 -27.53 -11.35
N ARG A 308 16.04 -28.55 -12.20
CA ARG A 308 15.96 -28.42 -13.67
C ARG A 308 14.59 -27.99 -14.21
N ALA A 309 13.52 -28.20 -13.44
CA ALA A 309 12.17 -27.76 -13.80
C ALA A 309 11.86 -26.30 -13.43
N LEU A 310 12.74 -25.63 -12.67
CA LEU A 310 12.45 -24.33 -12.06
C LEU A 310 12.26 -23.24 -13.11
N GLN A 311 11.14 -22.54 -12.99
CA GLN A 311 10.73 -21.40 -13.82
C GLN A 311 10.79 -20.10 -13.03
N VAL A 312 10.38 -20.11 -11.77
CA VAL A 312 10.35 -18.93 -10.92
C VAL A 312 11.16 -19.17 -9.65
N LEU A 313 12.15 -18.32 -9.43
CA LEU A 313 12.91 -18.23 -8.18
C LEU A 313 12.79 -16.82 -7.61
N ASP A 314 12.12 -16.69 -6.47
CA ASP A 314 12.02 -15.43 -5.73
C ASP A 314 12.54 -15.58 -4.30
N LEU A 315 13.68 -14.93 -4.03
CA LEU A 315 14.34 -14.85 -2.74
C LEU A 315 14.43 -13.41 -2.22
N SER A 316 13.61 -12.49 -2.74
CA SER A 316 13.73 -11.07 -2.41
C SER A 316 13.53 -10.76 -0.94
N ASP A 317 14.02 -9.60 -0.50
CA ASP A 317 13.75 -9.06 0.84
C ASP A 317 14.11 -10.06 1.95
N ASN A 318 15.36 -10.51 1.93
CA ASN A 318 15.95 -11.42 2.91
C ASN A 318 17.31 -10.87 3.37
N LEU A 319 18.06 -11.67 4.11
CA LEU A 319 19.39 -11.35 4.62
C LEU A 319 20.48 -12.21 3.94
N LEU A 320 20.22 -12.68 2.71
CA LEU A 320 21.15 -13.56 1.98
C LEU A 320 22.43 -12.81 1.62
N ALA A 321 23.56 -13.50 1.73
CA ALA A 321 24.89 -12.94 1.50
C ALA A 321 25.75 -13.87 0.62
N GLY A 322 26.94 -13.42 0.26
CA GLY A 322 27.84 -14.15 -0.64
C GLY A 322 27.51 -13.98 -2.12
N ALA A 323 28.12 -14.79 -2.97
CA ALA A 323 27.99 -14.67 -4.42
C ALA A 323 26.76 -15.42 -4.97
N ILE A 324 26.23 -14.94 -6.10
CA ILE A 324 25.23 -15.67 -6.87
C ILE A 324 25.91 -16.91 -7.49
N PRO A 325 25.45 -18.15 -7.19
CA PRO A 325 26.08 -19.35 -7.73
C PRO A 325 25.97 -19.44 -9.25
N ALA A 326 27.09 -19.69 -9.94
CA ALA A 326 27.11 -19.80 -11.40
C ALA A 326 26.19 -20.91 -11.95
N GLY A 327 25.98 -21.98 -11.17
CA GLY A 327 25.09 -23.09 -11.52
C GLY A 327 23.60 -22.72 -11.63
N LEU A 328 23.17 -21.55 -11.12
CA LEU A 328 21.82 -21.03 -11.40
C LEU A 328 21.63 -20.75 -12.91
N GLY A 329 22.71 -20.49 -13.64
CA GLY A 329 22.67 -20.36 -15.10
C GLY A 329 22.46 -21.68 -15.84
N ASP A 330 22.44 -22.83 -15.15
CA ASP A 330 22.14 -24.13 -15.76
C ASP A 330 20.62 -24.46 -15.72
N LEU A 331 19.80 -23.57 -15.14
CA LEU A 331 18.36 -23.73 -15.00
C LEU A 331 17.65 -23.24 -16.26
N GLY A 332 17.70 -24.04 -17.34
CA GLY A 332 17.21 -23.63 -18.67
C GLY A 332 15.74 -23.21 -18.77
N ASN A 333 14.89 -23.60 -17.81
CA ASN A 333 13.47 -23.22 -17.76
C ASN A 333 13.22 -21.92 -17.00
N LEU A 334 14.24 -21.32 -16.37
CA LEU A 334 14.09 -20.16 -15.49
C LEU A 334 13.65 -18.94 -16.30
N THR A 335 12.45 -18.44 -16.00
CA THR A 335 11.85 -17.23 -16.59
C THR A 335 12.03 -16.02 -15.67
N THR A 336 11.99 -16.24 -14.35
CA THR A 336 12.07 -15.18 -13.34
C THR A 336 13.14 -15.50 -12.31
N LEU A 337 14.12 -14.60 -12.19
CA LEU A 337 15.11 -14.60 -11.12
C LEU A 337 15.01 -13.29 -10.34
N ASN A 338 14.45 -13.36 -9.13
CA ASN A 338 14.33 -12.23 -8.23
C ASN A 338 15.15 -12.47 -6.95
N LEU A 339 16.19 -11.66 -6.77
CA LEU A 339 17.12 -11.68 -5.64
C LEU A 339 17.27 -10.28 -4.99
N MET A 340 16.33 -9.37 -5.28
CA MET A 340 16.41 -7.98 -4.83
C MET A 340 16.41 -7.85 -3.30
N SER A 341 16.93 -6.73 -2.78
CA SER A 341 16.94 -6.43 -1.34
C SER A 341 17.54 -7.53 -0.48
N ASN A 342 18.82 -7.83 -0.73
CA ASN A 342 19.63 -8.78 0.03
C ASN A 342 21.04 -8.18 0.24
N PHE A 343 21.96 -8.96 0.82
CA PHE A 343 23.38 -8.60 0.98
C PHE A 343 24.29 -9.37 0.01
N LEU A 344 23.78 -9.74 -1.17
CA LEU A 344 24.56 -10.47 -2.17
C LEU A 344 25.72 -9.61 -2.68
N SER A 345 26.85 -10.26 -2.94
CA SER A 345 28.10 -9.63 -3.39
C SER A 345 28.73 -10.44 -4.54
N GLY A 346 29.93 -10.07 -4.99
CA GLY A 346 30.57 -10.69 -6.14
C GLY A 346 29.96 -10.23 -7.47
N THR A 347 30.14 -11.01 -8.54
CA THR A 347 29.69 -10.66 -9.90
C THR A 347 28.41 -11.38 -10.29
N VAL A 348 27.65 -10.83 -11.25
CA VAL A 348 26.59 -11.57 -11.93
C VAL A 348 27.21 -12.62 -12.86
N PRO A 349 27.01 -13.94 -12.65
CA PRO A 349 27.64 -14.97 -13.47
C PRO A 349 27.26 -14.87 -14.96
N PRO A 350 28.21 -15.06 -15.90
CA PRO A 350 27.92 -15.03 -17.34
C PRO A 350 26.87 -16.06 -17.79
N SER A 351 26.78 -17.19 -17.09
CA SER A 351 25.79 -18.24 -17.34
C SER A 351 24.35 -17.75 -17.16
N ILE A 352 24.09 -16.78 -16.27
CA ILE A 352 22.76 -16.17 -16.11
C ILE A 352 22.37 -15.38 -17.36
N GLY A 353 23.32 -14.66 -17.96
CA GLY A 353 23.07 -13.92 -19.21
C GLY A 353 22.73 -14.84 -20.38
N ALA A 354 23.18 -16.10 -20.34
CA ALA A 354 22.96 -17.11 -21.37
C ALA A 354 21.67 -17.94 -21.17
N LEU A 355 20.88 -17.67 -20.13
CA LEU A 355 19.65 -18.41 -19.87
C LEU A 355 18.63 -18.25 -21.02
N PRO A 356 18.17 -19.35 -21.64
CA PRO A 356 17.37 -19.29 -22.87
C PRO A 356 15.93 -18.83 -22.65
N SER A 357 15.43 -18.95 -21.41
CA SER A 357 14.03 -18.66 -21.05
C SER A 357 13.86 -17.38 -20.21
N LEU A 358 14.94 -16.70 -19.83
CA LEU A 358 14.89 -15.60 -18.86
C LEU A 358 14.13 -14.38 -19.40
N GLU A 359 13.12 -13.95 -18.65
CA GLU A 359 12.25 -12.80 -18.95
C GLU A 359 12.40 -11.68 -17.92
N VAL A 360 12.54 -12.04 -16.64
CA VAL A 360 12.61 -11.10 -15.51
C VAL A 360 13.88 -11.34 -14.71
N LEU A 361 14.72 -10.31 -14.62
CA LEU A 361 15.92 -10.30 -13.79
C LEU A 361 15.86 -9.11 -12.82
N GLN A 362 15.77 -9.40 -11.52
CA GLN A 362 15.70 -8.41 -10.46
C GLN A 362 16.78 -8.67 -9.42
N LEU A 363 17.79 -7.80 -9.36
CA LEU A 363 18.96 -7.93 -8.47
C LEU A 363 19.23 -6.66 -7.65
N TRP A 364 18.30 -5.70 -7.68
CA TRP A 364 18.52 -4.38 -7.08
C TRP A 364 18.66 -4.42 -5.56
N ASN A 365 19.24 -3.36 -4.98
CA ASN A 365 19.52 -3.23 -3.55
C ASN A 365 20.32 -4.42 -3.00
N ASN A 366 21.52 -4.59 -3.57
CA ASN A 366 22.53 -5.57 -3.16
C ASN A 366 23.93 -4.90 -3.21
N SER A 367 24.99 -5.67 -3.02
CA SER A 367 26.39 -5.23 -3.11
C SER A 367 27.12 -5.88 -4.31
N LEU A 368 26.42 -6.12 -5.42
CA LEU A 368 26.99 -6.75 -6.61
C LEU A 368 28.00 -5.82 -7.30
N THR A 369 29.03 -6.41 -7.91
CA THR A 369 30.17 -5.74 -8.54
C THR A 369 30.47 -6.30 -9.92
N GLY A 370 31.41 -5.71 -10.65
CA GLY A 370 31.81 -6.16 -11.97
C GLY A 370 30.80 -5.82 -13.06
N ARG A 371 30.94 -6.43 -14.23
CA ARG A 371 30.14 -6.13 -15.42
C ARG A 371 28.87 -6.98 -15.47
N LEU A 372 27.82 -6.44 -16.09
CA LEU A 372 26.71 -7.28 -16.54
C LEU A 372 27.21 -8.23 -17.65
N PRO A 373 26.72 -9.49 -17.72
CA PRO A 373 27.07 -10.42 -18.78
C PRO A 373 26.76 -9.83 -20.17
N GLU A 374 27.72 -9.90 -21.09
CA GLU A 374 27.51 -9.43 -22.47
C GLU A 374 26.41 -10.21 -23.20
N SER A 375 26.24 -11.48 -22.84
CA SER A 375 25.17 -12.35 -23.34
C SER A 375 23.77 -11.96 -22.84
N LEU A 376 23.64 -11.07 -21.85
CA LEU A 376 22.35 -10.71 -21.27
C LEU A 376 21.43 -10.10 -22.33
N GLY A 377 20.33 -10.82 -22.60
CA GLY A 377 19.35 -10.46 -23.63
C GLY A 377 19.54 -11.17 -24.96
N ALA A 378 20.58 -11.98 -25.14
CA ALA A 378 20.78 -12.79 -26.35
C ALA A 378 19.65 -13.80 -26.61
N SER A 379 18.92 -14.22 -25.57
CA SER A 379 17.74 -15.09 -25.70
C SER A 379 16.56 -14.41 -26.42
N GLY A 380 16.54 -13.08 -26.50
CA GLY A 380 15.43 -12.30 -27.04
C GLY A 380 14.16 -12.34 -26.18
N ARG A 381 14.24 -12.86 -24.95
CA ARG A 381 13.06 -13.02 -24.06
C ARG A 381 12.94 -12.00 -22.94
N LEU A 382 13.99 -11.23 -22.66
CA LEU A 382 13.98 -10.25 -21.56
C LEU A 382 12.83 -9.24 -21.70
N VAL A 383 12.08 -9.09 -20.63
CA VAL A 383 10.95 -8.15 -20.47
C VAL A 383 11.26 -7.10 -19.41
N ARG A 384 11.86 -7.51 -18.27
CA ARG A 384 12.18 -6.60 -17.16
C ARG A 384 13.57 -6.87 -16.62
N VAL A 385 14.38 -5.83 -16.56
CA VAL A 385 15.71 -5.85 -15.93
C VAL A 385 15.77 -4.71 -14.91
N ASP A 386 15.96 -5.07 -13.63
CA ASP A 386 16.25 -4.13 -12.56
C ASP A 386 17.47 -4.59 -11.76
N VAL A 387 18.57 -3.86 -11.91
CA VAL A 387 19.82 -4.11 -11.17
C VAL A 387 20.32 -2.85 -10.48
N SER A 388 19.39 -1.93 -10.19
CA SER A 388 19.66 -0.65 -9.52
C SER A 388 20.29 -0.83 -8.14
N THR A 389 20.86 0.25 -7.57
CA THR A 389 21.39 0.28 -6.19
C THR A 389 22.37 -0.87 -5.90
N ASN A 390 23.43 -0.93 -6.71
CA ASN A 390 24.52 -1.90 -6.62
C ASN A 390 25.87 -1.19 -6.90
N SER A 391 26.94 -1.95 -7.11
CA SER A 391 28.27 -1.45 -7.53
C SER A 391 28.70 -2.01 -8.89
N LEU A 392 27.75 -2.29 -9.79
CA LEU A 392 28.02 -2.80 -11.14
C LEU A 392 28.73 -1.74 -12.01
N SER A 393 29.62 -2.17 -12.89
CA SER A 393 30.46 -1.30 -13.73
C SER A 393 30.55 -1.79 -15.18
N GLY A 394 31.30 -1.06 -16.03
CA GLY A 394 31.44 -1.39 -17.44
C GLY A 394 30.26 -0.95 -18.31
N PRO A 395 30.15 -1.49 -19.54
CA PRO A 395 29.11 -1.10 -20.48
C PRO A 395 27.76 -1.78 -20.19
N ILE A 396 26.68 -1.10 -20.58
CA ILE A 396 25.35 -1.72 -20.70
C ILE A 396 25.38 -2.67 -21.91
N PRO A 397 25.03 -3.98 -21.78
CA PRO A 397 25.00 -4.90 -22.91
C PRO A 397 24.13 -4.41 -24.07
N ALA A 398 24.71 -4.30 -25.27
CA ALA A 398 24.00 -3.80 -26.45
C ALA A 398 22.87 -4.74 -26.91
N GLY A 399 22.99 -6.05 -26.64
CA GLY A 399 22.01 -7.08 -26.97
C GLY A 399 20.81 -7.18 -26.03
N MET A 400 20.70 -6.32 -25.02
CA MET A 400 19.69 -6.46 -23.95
C MET A 400 18.24 -6.41 -24.45
N CYS A 401 18.00 -5.78 -25.60
CA CYS A 401 16.69 -5.75 -26.26
C CYS A 401 16.70 -6.43 -27.65
N SER A 402 17.52 -7.47 -27.86
CA SER A 402 17.59 -8.17 -29.16
C SER A 402 16.23 -8.70 -29.65
N GLY A 403 15.36 -9.13 -28.73
CA GLY A 403 14.03 -9.66 -29.04
C GLY A 403 12.90 -8.63 -29.02
N ASN A 404 13.19 -7.34 -28.79
CA ASN A 404 12.18 -6.28 -28.76
C ASN A 404 11.00 -6.57 -27.81
N ARG A 405 11.31 -7.12 -26.63
CA ARG A 405 10.36 -7.39 -25.54
C ARG A 405 10.66 -6.62 -24.26
N LEU A 406 11.85 -6.02 -24.16
CA LEU A 406 12.30 -5.30 -22.97
C LEU A 406 11.41 -4.06 -22.77
N ALA A 407 10.60 -4.09 -21.71
CA ALA A 407 9.66 -3.03 -21.37
C ALA A 407 10.18 -2.13 -20.25
N ARG A 408 10.91 -2.70 -19.28
CA ARG A 408 11.42 -1.98 -18.11
C ARG A 408 12.91 -2.22 -17.96
N LEU A 409 13.70 -1.14 -18.03
CA LEU A 409 15.14 -1.15 -17.82
C LEU A 409 15.52 -0.16 -16.71
N ILE A 410 15.98 -0.69 -15.58
CA ILE A 410 16.28 0.09 -14.38
C ILE A 410 17.70 -0.26 -13.89
N LEU A 411 18.62 0.69 -14.06
CA LEU A 411 20.06 0.52 -13.80
C LEU A 411 20.64 1.62 -12.87
N PHE A 412 19.78 2.45 -12.27
CA PHE A 412 20.23 3.64 -11.53
C PHE A 412 21.08 3.29 -10.28
N ASP A 413 21.84 4.26 -9.77
CA ASP A 413 22.72 4.10 -8.60
C ASP A 413 23.69 2.92 -8.74
N ASN A 414 24.54 2.99 -9.78
CA ASN A 414 25.59 2.03 -10.08
C ASN A 414 26.86 2.76 -10.59
N ARG A 415 27.78 2.06 -11.24
CA ARG A 415 29.03 2.58 -11.80
C ARG A 415 29.18 2.26 -13.29
N PHE A 416 28.08 2.10 -14.05
CA PHE A 416 28.14 1.91 -15.50
C PHE A 416 28.84 3.12 -16.14
N ASP A 417 29.87 2.88 -16.96
CA ASP A 417 30.91 3.89 -17.28
C ASP A 417 31.13 4.12 -18.78
N SER A 418 30.31 3.49 -19.62
CA SER A 418 30.41 3.57 -21.08
C SER A 418 29.21 4.31 -21.69
N ALA A 419 29.23 4.50 -23.01
CA ALA A 419 28.10 5.11 -23.71
C ALA A 419 26.83 4.27 -23.66
N ILE A 420 25.67 4.95 -23.68
CA ILE A 420 24.36 4.30 -23.81
C ILE A 420 24.30 3.62 -25.20
N PRO A 421 24.08 2.30 -25.29
CA PRO A 421 24.02 1.62 -26.58
C PRO A 421 22.88 2.14 -27.46
N ALA A 422 23.19 2.50 -28.71
CA ALA A 422 22.20 2.98 -29.67
C ALA A 422 21.09 1.94 -29.96
N SER A 423 21.36 0.64 -29.76
CA SER A 423 20.35 -0.42 -29.87
C SER A 423 19.18 -0.24 -28.90
N LEU A 424 19.38 0.40 -27.74
CA LEU A 424 18.28 0.69 -26.81
C LEU A 424 17.32 1.75 -27.36
N ALA A 425 17.81 2.70 -28.15
CA ALA A 425 16.97 3.70 -28.80
C ALA A 425 16.14 3.11 -29.96
N GLY A 426 16.48 1.92 -30.45
CA GLY A 426 15.68 1.13 -31.39
C GLY A 426 14.70 0.15 -30.74
N CYS A 427 14.70 0.02 -29.41
CA CYS A 427 13.89 -0.96 -28.69
C CYS A 427 12.45 -0.47 -28.49
N SER A 428 11.59 -0.72 -29.49
CA SER A 428 10.21 -0.22 -29.53
C SER A 428 9.30 -0.69 -28.38
N SER A 429 9.69 -1.76 -27.66
CA SER A 429 8.95 -2.26 -26.50
C SER A 429 9.16 -1.45 -25.22
N LEU A 430 10.21 -0.62 -25.14
CA LEU A 430 10.54 0.12 -23.93
C LEU A 430 9.39 1.02 -23.48
N TRP A 431 9.09 0.92 -22.20
CA TRP A 431 8.09 1.73 -21.51
C TRP A 431 8.72 2.62 -20.43
N ARG A 432 9.71 2.10 -19.71
CA ARG A 432 10.40 2.80 -18.61
C ARG A 432 11.89 2.54 -18.63
N VAL A 433 12.68 3.61 -18.71
CA VAL A 433 14.15 3.58 -18.69
C VAL A 433 14.66 4.50 -17.57
N ARG A 434 15.43 3.93 -16.63
CA ARG A 434 16.04 4.66 -15.51
C ARG A 434 17.52 4.31 -15.40
N LEU A 435 18.38 5.21 -15.84
CA LEU A 435 19.84 5.07 -15.88
C LEU A 435 20.56 6.08 -14.98
N ALA A 436 19.81 6.78 -14.13
CA ALA A 436 20.32 7.87 -13.32
C ALA A 436 21.47 7.47 -12.38
N SER A 437 22.29 8.43 -11.94
CA SER A 437 23.35 8.21 -10.95
C SER A 437 24.31 7.08 -11.36
N ASN A 438 24.95 7.25 -12.52
CA ASN A 438 25.96 6.35 -13.05
C ASN A 438 27.16 7.18 -13.56
N ARG A 439 28.06 6.57 -14.33
CA ARG A 439 29.21 7.20 -14.99
C ARG A 439 29.06 7.15 -16.51
N LEU A 440 27.84 7.05 -17.03
CA LEU A 440 27.58 6.90 -18.46
C LEU A 440 28.12 8.12 -19.22
N SER A 441 28.76 7.87 -20.35
CA SER A 441 29.49 8.89 -21.11
C SER A 441 29.00 8.98 -22.57
N GLY A 442 29.57 9.87 -23.36
CA GLY A 442 29.14 10.11 -24.74
C GLY A 442 27.78 10.82 -24.85
N THR A 443 27.21 10.82 -26.06
CA THR A 443 25.98 11.55 -26.38
C THR A 443 24.72 10.76 -26.00
N ILE A 444 23.61 11.45 -25.76
CA ILE A 444 22.29 10.81 -25.66
C ILE A 444 21.90 10.26 -27.05
N PRO A 445 21.65 8.95 -27.23
CA PRO A 445 21.26 8.41 -28.52
C PRO A 445 19.93 8.99 -29.05
N ALA A 446 19.91 9.43 -30.30
CA ALA A 446 18.66 9.73 -31.00
C ALA A 446 17.87 8.44 -31.24
N GLY A 447 16.54 8.52 -31.17
CA GLY A 447 15.61 7.41 -31.41
C GLY A 447 14.70 7.10 -30.22
N PHE A 448 15.11 7.42 -28.99
CA PHE A 448 14.26 7.24 -27.80
C PHE A 448 12.94 8.00 -27.93
N GLY A 449 12.93 9.16 -28.56
CA GLY A 449 11.73 9.95 -28.79
C GLY A 449 10.73 9.30 -29.75
N ALA A 450 11.20 8.43 -30.64
CA ALA A 450 10.37 7.71 -31.61
C ALA A 450 9.67 6.47 -31.00
N ILE A 451 10.09 6.01 -29.81
CA ILE A 451 9.51 4.84 -29.15
C ILE A 451 8.14 5.21 -28.57
N ARG A 452 7.08 4.73 -29.22
CA ARG A 452 5.68 5.08 -28.87
C ARG A 452 5.20 4.61 -27.51
N ASN A 453 5.89 3.63 -26.91
CA ASN A 453 5.52 3.10 -25.60
C ASN A 453 6.32 3.75 -24.46
N LEU A 454 7.38 4.49 -24.76
CA LEU A 454 8.28 5.06 -23.75
C LEU A 454 7.60 6.27 -23.09
N THR A 455 7.30 6.16 -21.81
CA THR A 455 6.67 7.25 -21.04
C THR A 455 7.61 7.88 -20.02
N TYR A 456 8.64 7.15 -19.56
CA TYR A 456 9.54 7.62 -18.51
C TYR A 456 10.99 7.35 -18.88
N LEU A 457 11.76 8.43 -19.01
CA LEU A 457 13.19 8.42 -19.31
C LEU A 457 13.95 9.26 -18.28
N ASP A 458 14.83 8.61 -17.52
CA ASP A 458 15.68 9.26 -16.53
C ASP A 458 17.14 8.89 -16.76
N LEU A 459 17.93 9.88 -17.19
CA LEU A 459 19.35 9.81 -17.52
C LEU A 459 20.19 10.68 -16.57
N SER A 460 19.57 11.25 -15.53
CA SER A 460 20.19 12.27 -14.69
C SER A 460 21.45 11.80 -13.94
N SER A 461 22.31 12.72 -13.53
CA SER A 461 23.52 12.46 -12.75
C SER A 461 24.43 11.42 -13.41
N ASN A 462 24.86 11.72 -14.63
CA ASN A 462 25.80 10.92 -15.41
C ASN A 462 26.94 11.81 -15.95
N SER A 463 27.75 11.31 -16.87
CA SER A 463 28.82 12.04 -17.56
C SER A 463 28.51 12.23 -19.05
N LEU A 464 27.23 12.31 -19.41
CA LEU A 464 26.80 12.46 -20.80
C LEU A 464 27.21 13.84 -21.32
N THR A 465 27.79 13.86 -22.51
CA THR A 465 28.46 15.04 -23.09
C THR A 465 28.21 15.12 -24.59
N GLY A 466 28.21 16.35 -25.10
CA GLY A 466 28.11 16.63 -26.53
C GLY A 466 26.73 16.34 -27.14
N GLY A 467 26.50 16.90 -28.33
CA GLY A 467 25.31 16.61 -29.15
C GLY A 467 24.02 17.34 -28.74
N GLY A 468 24.00 18.02 -27.58
CA GLY A 468 22.80 18.69 -27.07
C GLY A 468 21.66 17.73 -26.76
N ILE A 469 20.45 18.28 -26.59
CA ILE A 469 19.24 17.48 -26.34
C ILE A 469 18.70 17.00 -27.71
N PRO A 470 18.57 15.68 -27.95
CA PRO A 470 17.97 15.17 -29.17
C PRO A 470 16.54 15.70 -29.37
N ALA A 471 16.27 16.28 -30.55
CA ALA A 471 14.98 16.91 -30.85
C ALA A 471 13.79 15.92 -30.80
N ASP A 472 14.04 14.63 -31.05
CA ASP A 472 13.01 13.59 -30.96
C ASP A 472 12.51 13.38 -29.53
N LEU A 473 13.35 13.57 -28.50
CA LEU A 473 12.92 13.45 -27.09
C LEU A 473 11.86 14.48 -26.72
N VAL A 474 12.08 15.72 -27.15
CA VAL A 474 11.21 16.85 -26.84
C VAL A 474 10.03 17.02 -27.81
N THR A 475 9.94 16.15 -28.81
CA THR A 475 8.79 16.00 -29.72
C THR A 475 8.12 14.63 -29.58
N SER A 476 8.52 13.84 -28.58
CA SER A 476 8.04 12.48 -28.40
C SER A 476 6.52 12.43 -28.19
N PRO A 477 5.80 11.52 -28.86
CA PRO A 477 4.35 11.40 -28.73
C PRO A 477 3.91 10.74 -27.41
N SER A 478 4.83 10.13 -26.66
CA SER A 478 4.51 9.30 -25.50
C SER A 478 5.22 9.68 -24.21
N LEU A 479 6.36 10.38 -24.27
CA LEU A 479 7.10 10.75 -23.05
C LEU A 479 6.27 11.66 -22.14
N GLU A 480 6.18 11.26 -20.88
CA GLU A 480 5.54 11.98 -19.78
C GLU A 480 6.59 12.55 -18.81
N TYR A 481 7.70 11.84 -18.62
CA TYR A 481 8.79 12.24 -17.74
C TYR A 481 10.13 12.15 -18.48
N LEU A 482 10.83 13.28 -18.53
CA LEU A 482 12.20 13.37 -19.03
C LEU A 482 13.08 14.08 -18.02
N ASN A 483 14.10 13.38 -17.52
CA ASN A 483 15.13 13.96 -16.67
C ASN A 483 16.52 13.62 -17.20
N ILE A 484 17.28 14.65 -17.55
CA ILE A 484 18.67 14.56 -18.01
C ILE A 484 19.61 15.36 -17.10
N SER A 485 19.10 15.92 -15.99
CA SER A 485 19.82 16.85 -15.11
C SER A 485 21.17 16.31 -14.65
N GLY A 486 22.16 17.17 -14.44
CA GLY A 486 23.49 16.77 -13.98
C GLY A 486 24.30 16.02 -15.02
N ASN A 487 24.17 16.41 -16.30
CA ASN A 487 24.97 15.91 -17.41
C ASN A 487 25.43 17.08 -18.29
N PRO A 488 26.74 17.32 -18.48
CA PRO A 488 27.22 18.44 -19.31
C PRO A 488 27.03 18.18 -20.83
N VAL A 489 25.78 18.03 -21.26
CA VAL A 489 25.40 17.74 -22.66
C VAL A 489 25.69 18.90 -23.59
N GLY A 490 25.67 20.14 -23.07
CA GLY A 490 25.92 21.36 -23.84
C GLY A 490 24.81 21.74 -24.81
N GLY A 491 25.03 22.82 -25.55
CA GLY A 491 24.18 23.26 -26.66
C GLY A 491 22.84 23.86 -26.23
N ALA A 492 22.15 24.45 -27.21
CA ALA A 492 20.89 25.14 -26.99
C ALA A 492 19.70 24.18 -26.88
N LEU A 493 18.67 24.62 -26.15
CA LEU A 493 17.36 23.98 -26.17
C LEU A 493 16.80 23.98 -27.62
N PRO A 494 16.36 22.83 -28.17
CA PRO A 494 15.73 22.81 -29.49
C PRO A 494 14.50 23.73 -29.54
N ASN A 495 14.28 24.44 -30.66
CA ASN A 495 13.10 25.31 -30.84
C ASN A 495 11.75 24.57 -30.70
N VAL A 496 11.76 23.24 -30.80
CA VAL A 496 10.61 22.34 -30.62
C VAL A 496 10.45 21.81 -29.19
N SER A 497 11.20 22.33 -28.20
CA SER A 497 11.33 21.77 -26.83
C SER A 497 10.01 21.52 -26.11
N TRP A 498 8.97 22.26 -26.45
CA TRP A 498 7.69 22.25 -25.74
C TRP A 498 6.58 21.51 -26.50
N GLN A 499 6.90 20.86 -27.62
CA GLN A 499 5.92 20.25 -28.53
C GLN A 499 5.52 18.82 -28.16
N ALA A 500 6.22 18.17 -27.22
CA ALA A 500 5.84 16.84 -26.75
C ALA A 500 4.45 16.87 -26.06
N PRO A 501 3.42 16.23 -26.65
CA PRO A 501 2.04 16.44 -26.23
C PRO A 501 1.73 15.86 -24.85
N LYS A 502 2.49 14.88 -24.37
CA LYS A 502 2.24 14.22 -23.07
C LYS A 502 3.23 14.62 -21.98
N LEU A 503 4.23 15.44 -22.30
CA LEU A 503 5.33 15.72 -21.38
C LEU A 503 4.81 16.52 -20.17
N GLN A 504 5.04 15.97 -18.99
CA GLN A 504 4.59 16.50 -17.71
C GLN A 504 5.76 17.06 -16.89
N VAL A 505 6.91 16.38 -16.93
CA VAL A 505 8.13 16.79 -16.25
C VAL A 505 9.27 16.87 -17.26
N PHE A 506 9.87 18.04 -17.34
CA PHE A 506 11.11 18.25 -18.07
C PHE A 506 12.17 18.81 -17.12
N ALA A 507 13.22 18.02 -16.89
CA ALA A 507 14.31 18.39 -16.00
C ALA A 507 15.66 18.25 -16.72
N ALA A 508 16.32 19.41 -16.91
CA ALA A 508 17.64 19.53 -17.51
C ALA A 508 18.49 20.54 -16.73
N SER A 509 18.46 20.44 -15.40
CA SER A 509 19.27 21.29 -14.53
C SER A 509 20.75 20.87 -14.60
N LYS A 510 21.69 21.80 -14.49
CA LYS A 510 23.15 21.51 -14.47
C LYS A 510 23.59 20.71 -15.69
N CYS A 511 23.16 21.15 -16.87
CA CYS A 511 23.39 20.48 -18.14
C CYS A 511 24.36 21.21 -19.08
N ALA A 512 24.92 22.34 -18.63
CA ALA A 512 25.72 23.25 -19.45
C ALA A 512 24.97 23.73 -20.72
N LEU A 513 23.64 23.86 -20.64
CA LEU A 513 22.83 24.36 -21.76
C LEU A 513 23.09 25.85 -21.97
N ASP A 514 23.18 26.28 -23.23
CA ASP A 514 23.37 27.67 -23.63
C ASP A 514 22.20 28.18 -24.50
N GLY A 515 22.33 29.40 -25.03
CA GLY A 515 21.30 30.02 -25.86
C GLY A 515 20.10 30.52 -25.04
N GLU A 516 18.97 30.72 -25.70
CA GLU A 516 17.75 31.26 -25.10
C GLU A 516 16.72 30.17 -24.80
N VAL A 517 15.82 30.42 -23.84
CA VAL A 517 14.64 29.56 -23.61
C VAL A 517 13.67 29.75 -24.79
N PRO A 518 13.34 28.71 -25.59
CA PRO A 518 12.45 28.87 -26.74
C PRO A 518 11.04 29.27 -26.31
N ALA A 519 10.35 30.04 -27.15
CA ALA A 519 8.93 30.38 -26.96
C ALA A 519 8.06 29.11 -26.82
N PHE A 520 7.08 29.13 -25.94
CA PHE A 520 6.21 27.98 -25.68
C PHE A 520 5.25 27.71 -26.83
N GLY A 521 4.78 28.74 -27.53
CA GLY A 521 3.83 28.65 -28.61
C GLY A 521 2.42 28.22 -28.15
N ALA A 522 1.42 28.39 -29.02
CA ALA A 522 0.01 28.25 -28.65
C ALA A 522 -0.40 26.87 -28.11
N THR A 523 0.35 25.81 -28.44
CA THR A 523 0.09 24.44 -27.99
C THR A 523 1.28 23.80 -27.27
N GLY A 524 2.41 24.50 -27.13
CA GLY A 524 3.52 23.94 -26.36
C GLY A 524 3.18 23.89 -24.88
N CYS A 525 3.83 23.01 -24.13
CA CYS A 525 3.70 22.83 -22.68
C CYS A 525 2.29 22.50 -22.12
N SER A 526 1.34 22.03 -22.95
CA SER A 526 -0.05 21.76 -22.51
C SER A 526 -0.22 20.80 -21.32
N ASN A 527 0.71 19.86 -21.13
CA ASN A 527 0.71 18.91 -20.01
C ASN A 527 1.82 19.17 -18.98
N LEU A 528 2.70 20.15 -19.23
CA LEU A 528 3.90 20.38 -18.42
C LEU A 528 3.50 21.00 -17.07
N TYR A 529 3.80 20.28 -15.98
CA TYR A 529 3.59 20.77 -14.62
C TYR A 529 4.89 21.08 -13.87
N ARG A 530 6.03 20.52 -14.31
CA ARG A 530 7.35 20.80 -13.71
C ARG A 530 8.39 21.05 -14.79
N LEU A 531 9.02 22.24 -14.72
CA LEU A 531 10.12 22.65 -15.59
C LEU A 531 11.35 23.02 -14.76
N GLU A 532 12.43 22.26 -14.90
CA GLU A 532 13.69 22.48 -14.16
C GLU A 532 14.86 22.68 -15.12
N LEU A 533 15.37 23.91 -15.21
CA LEU A 533 16.51 24.32 -16.03
C LEU A 533 17.60 25.01 -15.20
N ALA A 534 17.64 24.73 -13.89
CA ALA A 534 18.53 25.40 -12.95
C ALA A 534 20.02 25.12 -13.23
N GLY A 535 20.90 26.10 -13.03
CA GLY A 535 22.35 25.90 -13.10
C GLY A 535 22.87 25.64 -14.51
N ASN A 536 22.35 26.36 -15.51
CA ASN A 536 22.84 26.32 -16.89
C ASN A 536 23.41 27.70 -17.29
N ASP A 537 23.80 27.85 -18.56
CA ASP A 537 24.30 29.09 -19.16
C ASP A 537 23.22 29.75 -20.04
N LEU A 538 21.94 29.60 -19.69
CA LEU A 538 20.83 30.15 -20.47
C LEU A 538 20.82 31.68 -20.41
N THR A 539 20.61 32.31 -21.56
CA THR A 539 20.62 33.75 -21.80
C THR A 539 19.26 34.21 -22.34
N GLY A 540 19.13 35.51 -22.68
CA GLY A 540 17.90 36.08 -23.20
C GLY A 540 16.84 36.29 -22.13
N ALA A 541 15.61 36.61 -22.55
CA ALA A 541 14.47 36.82 -21.66
C ALA A 541 13.70 35.51 -21.39
N ILE A 542 12.97 35.46 -20.27
CA ILE A 542 11.97 34.43 -20.05
C ILE A 542 10.82 34.66 -21.04
N PRO A 543 10.37 33.66 -21.83
CA PRO A 543 9.32 33.88 -22.83
C PRO A 543 8.00 34.38 -22.23
N ASP A 544 7.47 35.48 -22.78
CA ASP A 544 6.22 36.10 -22.33
C ASP A 544 4.99 35.20 -22.53
N ASP A 545 5.08 34.22 -23.46
CA ASP A 545 4.01 33.27 -23.74
C ASP A 545 3.93 32.09 -22.75
N ILE A 546 4.73 32.09 -21.68
CA ILE A 546 4.69 31.08 -20.60
C ILE A 546 3.30 30.94 -19.95
N GLY A 547 2.45 31.96 -20.07
CA GLY A 547 1.04 31.92 -19.68
C GLY A 547 0.22 30.81 -20.36
N VAL A 548 0.70 30.22 -21.46
CA VAL A 548 0.07 29.07 -22.14
C VAL A 548 0.22 27.78 -21.33
N CYS A 549 1.25 27.66 -20.47
CA CYS A 549 1.53 26.47 -19.65
C CYS A 549 0.57 26.33 -18.46
N LYS A 550 -0.74 26.18 -18.72
CA LYS A 550 -1.80 26.24 -17.69
C LYS A 550 -1.69 25.19 -16.58
N ARG A 551 -0.88 24.13 -16.76
CA ARG A 551 -0.67 23.08 -15.74
C ARG A 551 0.61 23.27 -14.93
N LEU A 552 1.40 24.31 -15.20
CA LEU A 552 2.66 24.54 -14.53
C LEU A 552 2.46 24.76 -13.02
N VAL A 553 3.16 23.95 -12.22
CA VAL A 553 3.16 23.96 -10.75
C VAL A 553 4.52 24.41 -10.22
N SER A 554 5.61 23.97 -10.85
CA SER A 554 6.98 24.27 -10.44
C SER A 554 7.82 24.72 -11.63
N LEU A 555 8.42 25.90 -11.49
CA LEU A 555 9.33 26.52 -12.46
C LEU A 555 10.65 26.86 -11.75
N ARG A 556 11.74 26.24 -12.20
CA ARG A 556 13.08 26.42 -11.63
C ARG A 556 14.06 26.82 -12.73
N LEU A 557 14.44 28.10 -12.75
CA LEU A 557 15.36 28.71 -13.71
C LEU A 557 16.58 29.36 -13.01
N GLN A 558 16.80 29.07 -11.73
CA GLN A 558 17.85 29.70 -10.95
C GLN A 558 19.25 29.36 -11.44
N HIS A 559 20.23 30.21 -11.12
CA HIS A 559 21.62 30.05 -11.57
C HIS A 559 21.73 29.94 -13.10
N ASN A 560 21.26 30.97 -13.79
CA ASN A 560 21.43 31.16 -15.23
C ASN A 560 21.90 32.59 -15.52
N GLN A 561 21.93 32.99 -16.79
CA GLN A 561 22.29 34.33 -17.25
C GLN A 561 21.07 35.04 -17.87
N LEU A 562 19.86 34.75 -17.37
CA LEU A 562 18.62 35.29 -17.91
C LEU A 562 18.53 36.80 -17.64
N THR A 563 18.04 37.54 -18.63
CA THR A 563 17.91 39.00 -18.65
C THR A 563 16.46 39.40 -18.91
N GLY A 564 16.17 40.71 -19.06
CA GLY A 564 14.80 41.18 -19.31
C GLY A 564 13.96 41.27 -18.03
N GLU A 565 12.64 41.44 -18.17
CA GLU A 565 11.70 41.54 -17.06
C GLU A 565 11.11 40.16 -16.70
N ILE A 566 10.50 40.03 -15.51
CA ILE A 566 9.72 38.83 -15.15
C ILE A 566 8.37 38.90 -15.87
N PRO A 567 7.97 37.91 -16.69
CA PRO A 567 6.70 37.94 -17.42
C PRO A 567 5.49 38.03 -16.48
N ALA A 568 4.56 38.96 -16.76
CA ALA A 568 3.36 39.15 -15.95
C ALA A 568 2.40 37.95 -16.02
N GLU A 569 2.45 37.21 -17.12
CA GLU A 569 1.66 36.03 -17.44
C GLU A 569 1.90 34.88 -16.46
N LEU A 570 3.09 34.80 -15.83
CA LEU A 570 3.40 33.82 -14.78
C LEU A 570 2.44 33.91 -13.60
N ALA A 571 2.08 35.14 -13.20
CA ALA A 571 1.14 35.36 -12.10
C ALA A 571 -0.29 34.90 -12.44
N GLY A 572 -0.61 34.76 -13.73
CA GLY A 572 -1.90 34.30 -14.25
C GLY A 572 -2.02 32.77 -14.40
N LEU A 573 -1.00 32.00 -14.02
CA LEU A 573 -1.04 30.54 -14.07
C LEU A 573 -1.89 29.96 -12.92
N PRO A 574 -2.83 29.05 -13.20
CA PRO A 574 -3.87 28.66 -12.24
C PRO A 574 -3.40 27.68 -11.16
N SER A 575 -2.21 27.09 -11.30
CA SER A 575 -1.70 26.05 -10.39
C SER A 575 -0.24 26.27 -10.00
N ILE A 576 0.33 27.44 -10.30
CA ILE A 576 1.73 27.73 -10.01
C ILE A 576 1.94 27.82 -8.49
N THR A 577 2.86 27.03 -7.96
CA THR A 577 3.13 26.91 -6.52
C THR A 577 4.57 27.25 -6.20
N GLU A 578 5.49 26.92 -7.08
CA GLU A 578 6.92 27.15 -6.90
C GLU A 578 7.49 27.88 -8.13
N VAL A 579 8.13 29.01 -7.88
CA VAL A 579 8.90 29.77 -8.88
C VAL A 579 10.24 30.15 -8.25
N ASP A 580 11.33 29.67 -8.85
CA ASP A 580 12.69 30.04 -8.47
C ASP A 580 13.43 30.58 -9.69
N LEU A 581 13.66 31.90 -9.68
CA LEU A 581 14.36 32.68 -10.69
C LEU A 581 15.64 33.32 -10.11
N SER A 582 16.09 32.86 -8.94
CA SER A 582 17.22 33.45 -8.24
C SER A 582 18.52 33.31 -9.02
N TRP A 583 19.53 34.13 -8.71
CA TRP A 583 20.84 34.09 -9.40
C TRP A 583 20.72 34.19 -10.92
N ASN A 584 20.15 35.30 -11.38
CA ASN A 584 20.05 35.68 -12.78
C ASN A 584 20.36 37.19 -12.93
N ALA A 585 20.22 37.73 -14.14
CA ALA A 585 20.38 39.15 -14.44
C ALA A 585 19.04 39.84 -14.78
N LEU A 586 17.94 39.40 -14.14
CA LEU A 586 16.60 39.94 -14.38
C LEU A 586 16.50 41.39 -13.88
N THR A 587 15.78 42.21 -14.64
CA THR A 587 15.58 43.65 -14.42
C THR A 587 14.09 43.99 -14.32
N GLY A 588 13.75 45.27 -14.17
CA GLY A 588 12.36 45.70 -14.03
C GLY A 588 11.78 45.43 -12.64
N ALA A 589 10.46 45.55 -12.50
CA ALA A 589 9.76 45.33 -11.24
C ALA A 589 9.11 43.95 -11.18
N VAL A 590 8.90 43.42 -9.97
CA VAL A 590 8.10 42.20 -9.79
C VAL A 590 6.65 42.50 -10.20
N PRO A 591 6.04 41.72 -11.13
CA PRO A 591 4.69 42.00 -11.60
C PRO A 591 3.65 42.02 -10.46
N PRO A 592 2.79 43.04 -10.38
CA PRO A 592 1.84 43.18 -9.28
C PRO A 592 0.81 42.04 -9.20
N GLY A 593 0.59 41.32 -10.31
CA GLY A 593 -0.28 40.14 -10.34
C GLY A 593 0.12 39.06 -9.33
N PHE A 594 1.41 38.94 -8.98
CA PHE A 594 1.87 37.97 -7.98
C PHE A 594 1.32 38.23 -6.58
N ALA A 595 0.94 39.47 -6.25
CA ALA A 595 0.30 39.79 -4.98
C ALA A 595 -1.10 39.15 -4.84
N ASN A 596 -1.75 38.86 -5.97
CA ASN A 596 -3.07 38.22 -6.02
C ASN A 596 -2.97 36.70 -6.29
N CYS A 597 -1.76 36.15 -6.39
CA CYS A 597 -1.57 34.72 -6.62
C CYS A 597 -1.80 33.94 -5.31
N THR A 598 -2.87 33.15 -5.25
CA THR A 598 -3.26 32.40 -4.04
C THR A 598 -2.62 31.01 -3.95
N THR A 599 -2.02 30.53 -5.04
CA THR A 599 -1.45 29.18 -5.14
C THR A 599 0.05 29.12 -4.87
N LEU A 600 0.73 30.28 -4.88
CA LEU A 600 2.17 30.40 -4.76
C LEU A 600 2.63 30.19 -3.31
N GLU A 601 3.47 29.18 -3.09
CA GLU A 601 4.10 28.87 -1.79
C GLU A 601 5.54 29.36 -1.74
N THR A 602 6.28 29.25 -2.86
CA THR A 602 7.68 29.66 -2.97
C THR A 602 7.86 30.58 -4.17
N PHE A 603 8.41 31.76 -3.93
CA PHE A 603 8.79 32.74 -4.96
C PHE A 603 10.17 33.31 -4.63
N ASP A 604 11.21 32.75 -5.24
CA ASP A 604 12.58 33.21 -5.05
C ASP A 604 13.07 33.96 -6.29
N VAL A 605 13.37 35.24 -6.10
CA VAL A 605 13.95 36.14 -7.12
C VAL A 605 15.22 36.80 -6.61
N SER A 606 15.83 36.25 -5.55
CA SER A 606 17.04 36.78 -4.95
C SER A 606 18.22 36.79 -5.94
N PHE A 607 19.20 37.67 -5.71
CA PHE A 607 20.38 37.80 -6.59
C PHE A 607 20.00 38.09 -8.06
N ASN A 608 19.20 39.13 -8.26
CA ASN A 608 18.84 39.74 -9.56
C ASN A 608 19.02 41.27 -9.51
N HIS A 609 18.75 41.97 -10.62
CA HIS A 609 18.83 43.43 -10.77
C HIS A 609 17.44 44.10 -10.76
N LEU A 610 16.51 43.61 -9.93
CA LEU A 610 15.14 44.10 -9.86
C LEU A 610 15.05 45.48 -9.19
N ALA A 611 14.16 46.33 -9.70
CA ALA A 611 13.87 47.66 -9.18
C ALA A 611 12.51 47.71 -8.45
N PRO A 612 12.33 48.61 -7.46
CA PRO A 612 11.02 48.89 -6.89
C PRO A 612 10.05 49.45 -7.96
N ALA A 613 8.78 49.06 -7.87
CA ALA A 613 7.73 49.40 -8.85
C ALA A 613 7.53 50.92 -9.09
N ASP A 614 7.99 51.78 -8.18
CA ASP A 614 7.75 53.24 -8.18
C ASP A 614 8.95 54.10 -8.63
N SER A 615 9.89 53.57 -9.42
CA SER A 615 11.04 54.36 -9.93
C SER A 615 10.78 55.07 -11.28
N ARG A 616 9.52 55.45 -11.56
CA ARG A 616 9.20 56.41 -12.63
C ARG A 616 8.73 57.74 -12.04
N GLY A 617 9.68 58.54 -11.55
CA GLY A 617 9.41 59.91 -11.14
C GLY A 617 10.51 60.60 -10.34
N GLY A 618 11.56 61.07 -11.02
CA GLY A 618 12.29 62.30 -10.70
C GLY A 618 13.17 62.38 -9.45
N GLY A 619 14.39 62.90 -9.65
CA GLY A 619 15.09 63.71 -8.65
C GLY A 619 16.29 63.04 -7.97
N GLU A 620 17.47 63.62 -8.25
CA GLU A 620 18.75 63.34 -7.63
C GLU A 620 18.73 63.32 -6.09
N GLY A 621 19.60 62.48 -5.51
CA GLY A 621 20.21 62.74 -4.21
C GLY A 621 19.86 61.80 -3.07
N SER A 622 20.50 60.62 -3.00
CA SER A 622 20.92 60.03 -1.72
C SER A 622 21.92 58.86 -1.88
N SER A 623 23.07 59.10 -2.53
CA SER A 623 24.13 58.08 -2.66
C SER A 623 24.94 57.83 -1.37
N ALA A 624 24.63 58.49 -0.25
CA ALA A 624 25.43 58.40 0.97
C ALA A 624 24.82 57.49 2.07
N ARG A 625 23.51 57.16 2.02
CA ARG A 625 22.85 56.37 3.08
C ARG A 625 22.82 54.86 2.82
N HIS A 626 22.89 54.43 1.55
CA HIS A 626 22.85 53.00 1.20
C HIS A 626 24.17 52.25 1.45
N ASN A 627 25.32 52.94 1.42
CA ASN A 627 26.62 52.30 1.66
C ASN A 627 26.85 51.97 3.15
N ALA A 628 26.23 52.69 4.08
CA ALA A 628 26.40 52.43 5.52
C ALA A 628 25.61 51.20 6.02
N ALA A 629 24.44 50.91 5.44
CA ALA A 629 23.62 49.75 5.81
C ALA A 629 24.24 48.42 5.32
N MET A 630 24.86 48.41 4.14
CA MET A 630 25.54 47.25 3.55
C MET A 630 26.71 46.72 4.40
N TRP A 631 27.51 47.60 5.02
CA TRP A 631 28.65 47.18 5.85
C TRP A 631 28.24 46.63 7.23
N VAL A 632 27.12 47.09 7.79
CA VAL A 632 26.62 46.61 9.09
C VAL A 632 26.03 45.21 8.98
N SER A 633 25.34 44.89 7.87
CA SER A 633 24.80 43.55 7.61
C SER A 633 25.90 42.53 7.26
N ALA A 634 26.90 42.92 6.46
CA ALA A 634 28.03 42.05 6.13
C ALA A 634 28.91 41.75 7.36
N ALA A 635 29.13 42.72 8.24
CA ALA A 635 29.87 42.52 9.49
C ALA A 635 29.11 41.62 10.49
N ALA A 636 27.78 41.74 10.57
CA ALA A 636 26.96 40.89 11.43
C ALA A 636 26.95 39.42 10.98
N VAL A 637 26.92 39.17 9.67
CA VAL A 637 26.97 37.81 9.10
C VAL A 637 28.38 37.20 9.22
N ALA A 638 29.44 38.00 9.06
CA ALA A 638 30.81 37.54 9.28
C ALA A 638 31.08 37.19 10.76
N VAL A 639 30.53 37.96 11.69
CA VAL A 639 30.62 37.67 13.15
C VAL A 639 29.78 36.44 13.53
N ALA A 640 28.59 36.25 12.93
CA ALA A 640 27.80 35.04 13.12
C ALA A 640 28.47 33.80 12.52
N GLY A 641 29.10 33.92 11.35
CA GLY A 641 29.86 32.84 10.71
C GLY A 641 31.11 32.47 11.50
N MET A 642 31.87 33.45 12.01
CA MET A 642 33.04 33.21 12.85
C MET A 642 32.67 32.65 14.23
N THR A 643 31.54 33.03 14.81
CA THR A 643 31.09 32.44 16.09
C THR A 643 30.61 31.01 15.91
N VAL A 644 29.91 30.68 14.81
CA VAL A 644 29.55 29.29 14.48
C VAL A 644 30.79 28.45 14.22
N LEU A 645 31.76 28.95 13.44
CA LEU A 645 33.02 28.25 13.18
C LEU A 645 33.85 28.04 14.46
N ALA A 646 33.92 29.05 15.33
CA ALA A 646 34.60 28.95 16.62
C ALA A 646 33.89 27.99 17.58
N VAL A 647 32.55 27.94 17.58
CA VAL A 647 31.75 27.01 18.38
C VAL A 647 31.90 25.58 17.84
N THR A 648 31.93 25.37 16.51
CA THR A 648 32.19 24.06 15.93
C THR A 648 33.63 23.59 16.12
N ALA A 649 34.61 24.50 16.06
CA ALA A 649 36.01 24.19 16.36
C ALA A 649 36.20 23.84 17.84
N ARG A 650 35.54 24.57 18.76
CA ARG A 650 35.49 24.24 20.18
C ARG A 650 34.77 22.93 20.46
N TRP A 651 33.67 22.65 19.76
CA TRP A 651 32.91 21.41 19.91
C TRP A 651 33.70 20.20 19.42
N LEU A 652 34.47 20.35 18.33
CA LEU A 652 35.39 19.33 17.84
C LEU A 652 36.58 19.12 18.79
N GLN A 653 37.15 20.19 19.36
CA GLN A 653 38.20 20.08 20.39
C GLN A 653 37.67 19.45 21.69
N TRP A 654 36.42 19.73 22.08
CA TRP A 654 35.81 19.19 23.29
C TRP A 654 35.36 17.72 23.17
N ARG A 655 35.30 17.17 21.94
CA ARG A 655 34.96 15.77 21.71
C ARG A 655 36.14 14.81 21.89
N ASP A 656 37.37 15.33 21.88
CA ASP A 656 38.60 14.55 22.06
C ASP A 656 39.13 14.55 23.52
N ASP A 657 38.72 15.51 24.35
CA ASP A 657 39.13 15.60 25.76
C ASP A 657 38.01 15.12 26.69
N GLY A 658 38.14 13.90 27.19
CA GLY A 658 37.12 13.20 27.97
C GLY A 658 36.81 13.76 29.37
N ALA A 659 35.70 13.23 29.91
CA ALA A 659 35.49 12.85 31.30
C ALA A 659 35.97 13.82 32.41
N ALA A 660 35.02 14.58 33.00
CA ALA A 660 34.88 14.80 34.45
C ALA A 660 33.65 15.69 34.75
N ALA A 661 32.86 15.31 35.75
CA ALA A 661 31.92 16.21 36.45
C ALA A 661 32.70 17.14 37.39
N PRO A 662 32.17 18.31 37.82
CA PRO A 662 31.30 18.33 38.99
C PRO A 662 30.20 19.45 39.02
N GLU A 663 29.56 19.50 40.18
CA GLU A 663 28.32 20.14 40.65
C GLU A 663 28.24 21.69 40.70
N GLY A 664 27.02 22.24 40.84
CA GLY A 664 26.73 23.21 41.92
C GLY A 664 26.17 24.61 41.57
N SER A 665 24.86 24.79 41.79
CA SER A 665 24.16 25.95 42.43
C SER A 665 23.94 27.30 41.71
N GLY A 666 22.73 27.88 41.90
CA GLY A 666 22.58 29.30 42.28
C GLY A 666 21.74 30.28 41.42
N GLY A 667 20.41 30.30 41.61
CA GLY A 667 19.61 31.49 42.02
C GLY A 667 19.46 32.78 41.18
N MET A 668 18.22 32.98 40.67
CA MET A 668 17.29 34.11 40.90
C MET A 668 17.52 35.55 40.33
N GLY A 669 16.54 36.03 39.53
CA GLY A 669 15.77 37.25 39.89
C GLY A 669 15.60 38.42 38.89
N GLY A 670 14.36 38.67 38.45
CA GLY A 670 13.78 40.00 38.11
C GLY A 670 13.61 40.32 36.61
N ALA A 671 12.47 40.21 35.90
CA ALA A 671 11.04 40.59 36.08
C ALA A 671 10.64 41.94 35.41
N ARG A 672 9.87 41.86 34.30
CA ARG A 672 8.58 42.55 33.98
C ARG A 672 8.20 42.29 32.51
N ALA A 673 7.20 41.43 32.23
CA ALA A 673 5.75 41.70 32.03
C ALA A 673 5.43 42.05 30.55
N ASN A 674 4.49 41.45 29.78
CA ASN A 674 3.36 40.54 30.04
C ASN A 674 2.99 39.80 28.72
N VAL A 675 3.08 38.46 28.70
CA VAL A 675 2.07 37.52 28.13
C VAL A 675 2.28 36.21 28.89
N VAL A 676 1.28 35.74 29.62
CA VAL A 676 1.33 34.44 30.31
C VAL A 676 1.19 33.36 29.25
N ALA A 677 2.28 32.65 28.96
CA ALA A 677 2.26 31.46 28.13
C ALA A 677 1.46 30.37 28.83
N GLY A 678 0.35 29.92 28.22
CA GLY A 678 -0.25 28.65 28.57
C GLY A 678 0.74 27.49 28.35
N PRO A 679 0.54 26.32 28.97
CA PRO A 679 1.44 25.18 28.81
C PRO A 679 1.41 24.58 27.39
N TRP A 680 0.46 25.00 26.56
CA TRP A 680 0.27 24.51 25.19
C TRP A 680 1.20 25.20 24.18
N ARG A 681 2.07 24.42 23.54
CA ARG A 681 2.88 24.82 22.39
C ARG A 681 2.16 24.40 21.12
N MET A 682 2.03 25.30 20.15
CA MET A 682 1.44 25.03 18.84
C MET A 682 2.49 25.10 17.74
N THR A 683 2.44 24.14 16.83
CA THR A 683 3.20 24.13 15.58
C THR A 683 2.21 24.09 14.43
N ALA A 684 2.21 25.15 13.62
CA ALA A 684 1.29 25.31 12.49
C ALA A 684 2.02 25.06 11.16
N PHE A 685 1.37 24.39 10.22
CA PHE A 685 1.89 24.13 8.87
C PHE A 685 1.44 25.17 7.84
N GLN A 686 0.72 26.18 8.32
CA GLN A 686 0.26 27.35 7.59
C GLN A 686 0.05 28.50 8.58
N LYS A 687 -0.15 29.72 8.08
CA LYS A 687 -0.51 30.85 8.93
C LYS A 687 -1.89 30.63 9.52
N LEU A 688 -1.99 30.53 10.85
CA LEU A 688 -3.25 30.44 11.60
C LEU A 688 -3.54 31.77 12.29
N SER A 689 -4.82 32.13 12.39
CA SER A 689 -5.29 33.38 13.02
C SER A 689 -5.92 33.14 14.40
N PHE A 690 -5.58 32.01 15.03
CA PHE A 690 -6.01 31.61 16.37
C PHE A 690 -4.82 30.97 17.12
N THR A 691 -4.91 30.87 18.44
CA THR A 691 -3.83 30.43 19.33
C THR A 691 -4.04 29.01 19.87
N ALA A 692 -3.00 28.41 20.46
CA ALA A 692 -3.07 27.11 21.10
C ALA A 692 -4.11 27.08 22.24
N ASP A 693 -4.23 28.19 22.98
CA ASP A 693 -5.18 28.34 24.08
C ASP A 693 -6.64 28.48 23.57
N ASP A 694 -6.85 29.04 22.38
CA ASP A 694 -8.17 29.05 21.72
C ASP A 694 -8.64 27.64 21.39
N VAL A 695 -7.71 26.79 20.93
CA VAL A 695 -7.96 25.37 20.64
C VAL A 695 -8.21 24.59 21.92
N ALA A 696 -7.36 24.75 22.94
CA ALA A 696 -7.46 24.01 24.20
C ALA A 696 -8.81 24.23 24.90
N ARG A 697 -9.29 25.49 24.93
CA ARG A 697 -10.61 25.85 25.49
C ARG A 697 -11.79 25.14 24.81
N CYS A 698 -11.65 24.77 23.54
CA CYS A 698 -12.70 24.05 22.80
C CYS A 698 -12.79 22.55 23.17
N VAL A 699 -11.70 21.98 23.69
CA VAL A 699 -11.56 20.54 23.96
C VAL A 699 -11.86 20.19 25.44
N GLU A 700 -11.90 21.19 26.32
CA GLU A 700 -12.24 21.06 27.74
C GLU A 700 -13.75 20.90 28.02
N GLY A 701 -14.61 21.10 27.01
CA GLY A 701 -16.07 20.89 27.10
C GLY A 701 -16.56 19.67 26.31
N SER A 702 -17.53 18.92 26.85
CA SER A 702 -18.13 17.74 26.19
C SER A 702 -19.08 18.08 25.02
N GLY A 703 -19.40 19.36 24.81
CA GLY A 703 -20.43 19.83 23.87
C GLY A 703 -20.03 19.91 22.38
N GLY A 704 -18.87 19.38 21.99
CA GLY A 704 -18.32 19.47 20.63
C GLY A 704 -17.85 18.17 20.01
N ILE A 705 -18.12 17.01 20.63
CA ILE A 705 -17.62 15.72 20.15
C ILE A 705 -18.33 15.33 18.84
N VAL A 706 -17.55 15.01 17.81
CA VAL A 706 -18.02 14.55 16.48
C VAL A 706 -17.86 13.04 16.33
N GLY A 707 -16.91 12.44 17.05
CA GLY A 707 -16.68 10.99 17.06
C GLY A 707 -15.56 10.58 18.01
N ALA A 708 -15.52 9.31 18.40
CA ALA A 708 -14.46 8.71 19.21
C ALA A 708 -14.06 7.35 18.65
N GLY A 709 -12.75 7.10 18.53
CA GLY A 709 -12.18 5.88 17.94
C GLY A 709 -10.94 5.40 18.68
N SER A 710 -10.28 4.37 18.15
CA SER A 710 -9.11 3.70 18.78
C SER A 710 -7.85 4.57 18.92
N SER A 711 -7.82 5.74 18.27
CA SER A 711 -6.69 6.68 18.27
C SER A 711 -6.98 7.96 19.07
N GLY A 712 -8.22 8.22 19.48
CA GLY A 712 -8.59 9.43 20.23
C GLY A 712 -10.03 9.92 20.00
N THR A 713 -10.32 11.11 20.52
CA THR A 713 -11.62 11.79 20.42
C THR A 713 -11.53 13.01 19.50
N VAL A 714 -12.48 13.17 18.57
CA VAL A 714 -12.52 14.30 17.62
C VAL A 714 -13.59 15.31 18.04
N TYR A 715 -13.20 16.59 18.08
CA TYR A 715 -14.02 17.72 18.45
C TYR A 715 -14.21 18.66 17.26
N ARG A 716 -15.42 19.19 17.10
CA ARG A 716 -15.71 20.32 16.21
C ARG A 716 -15.45 21.60 16.98
N ALA A 717 -14.42 22.35 16.61
CA ALA A 717 -14.04 23.57 17.28
C ALA A 717 -14.33 24.78 16.38
N LYS A 718 -15.01 25.78 16.93
CA LYS A 718 -15.23 27.08 16.26
C LYS A 718 -14.25 28.08 16.84
N MET A 719 -13.33 28.54 16.01
CA MET A 719 -12.27 29.48 16.39
C MET A 719 -12.83 30.92 16.53
N PRO A 720 -12.14 31.82 17.26
CA PRO A 720 -12.60 33.20 17.48
C PRO A 720 -12.84 34.01 16.20
N ASN A 721 -12.10 33.69 15.14
CA ASN A 721 -12.22 34.27 13.81
C ASN A 721 -13.44 33.77 13.02
N GLY A 722 -14.23 32.83 13.58
CA GLY A 722 -15.40 32.22 12.93
C GLY A 722 -15.11 30.95 12.13
N GLU A 723 -13.83 30.59 11.95
CA GLU A 723 -13.40 29.36 11.28
C GLU A 723 -13.81 28.12 12.08
N VAL A 724 -14.20 27.05 11.38
CA VAL A 724 -14.55 25.77 12.00
C VAL A 724 -13.51 24.74 11.63
N ILE A 725 -12.88 24.14 12.63
CA ILE A 725 -11.84 23.12 12.48
C ILE A 725 -12.23 21.84 13.21
N ALA A 726 -11.61 20.72 12.82
CA ALA A 726 -11.69 19.46 13.55
C ALA A 726 -10.44 19.29 14.41
N VAL A 727 -10.61 19.00 15.70
CA VAL A 727 -9.52 18.84 16.66
C VAL A 727 -9.53 17.41 17.19
N LYS A 728 -8.49 16.62 16.90
CA LYS A 728 -8.36 15.25 17.39
C LYS A 728 -7.47 15.22 18.63
N LYS A 729 -8.03 14.85 19.78
CA LYS A 729 -7.29 14.63 21.03
C LYS A 729 -6.90 13.16 21.15
N LEU A 730 -5.60 12.88 21.20
CA LEU A 730 -5.08 11.51 21.29
C LEU A 730 -5.15 10.98 22.74
N TRP A 731 -5.43 9.69 22.92
CA TRP A 731 -5.42 9.04 24.24
C TRP A 731 -3.97 8.76 24.70
N GLN A 732 -3.64 9.05 25.96
CA GLN A 732 -2.38 8.59 26.57
C GLN A 732 -2.51 7.14 27.06
N ALA A 733 -1.46 6.33 26.86
CA ALA A 733 -1.30 5.08 27.59
C ALA A 733 -0.93 5.43 29.04
N ALA A 734 -1.85 5.20 29.98
CA ALA A 734 -1.57 5.43 31.40
C ALA A 734 -0.47 4.46 31.87
N ALA A 735 0.66 5.01 32.30
CA ALA A 735 1.62 4.29 33.12
C ALA A 735 0.94 3.89 34.44
N GLN A 736 0.58 2.62 34.57
CA GLN A 736 0.16 2.06 35.85
C GLN A 736 1.32 2.17 36.84
N LYS A 737 1.10 2.95 37.88
CA LYS A 737 1.99 3.15 39.01
C LYS A 737 1.46 2.28 40.14
N GLU A 738 2.06 1.12 40.37
CA GLU A 738 1.88 0.37 41.63
C GLU A 738 3.20 -0.29 42.07
N ALA A 739 3.33 -0.47 43.38
CA ALA A 739 4.57 -0.33 44.13
C ALA A 739 5.30 -1.66 44.47
N ALA A 740 6.60 -1.50 44.76
CA ALA A 740 7.49 -2.32 45.60
C ALA A 740 8.22 -3.57 45.03
N ALA A 741 9.48 -3.39 44.61
CA ALA A 741 10.70 -4.08 45.11
C ALA A 741 11.95 -3.58 44.32
N PRO A 742 13.18 -3.59 44.88
CA PRO A 742 14.32 -2.84 44.34
C PRO A 742 15.11 -3.61 43.26
N GLU A 743 15.33 -2.97 42.11
CA GLU A 743 16.21 -3.47 41.05
C GLU A 743 17.71 -3.06 41.25
N PRO A 744 18.67 -3.84 40.70
CA PRO A 744 20.10 -3.50 40.63
C PRO A 744 20.42 -2.49 39.51
N PRO A 745 21.67 -1.95 39.42
CA PRO A 745 21.98 -0.76 38.62
C PRO A 745 22.06 -1.04 37.10
N PRO A 746 21.89 0.00 36.26
CA PRO A 746 21.70 -0.16 34.81
C PRO A 746 23.02 -0.33 34.05
N PRO A 747 23.07 -1.13 32.95
CA PRO A 747 24.05 -0.95 31.90
C PRO A 747 23.61 0.17 30.92
N ARG A 748 24.55 0.56 30.07
CA ARG A 748 24.65 1.86 29.40
C ARG A 748 23.57 2.11 28.34
N LYS A 749 23.22 3.40 28.21
CA LYS A 749 22.36 4.00 27.18
C LYS A 749 22.84 3.60 25.78
N ASP A 750 21.96 2.94 25.02
CA ASP A 750 21.63 3.20 23.62
C ASP A 750 20.47 2.29 23.20
N GLN A 751 19.28 2.55 23.75
CA GLN A 751 18.01 2.02 23.24
C GLN A 751 16.87 2.83 23.85
N VAL A 752 16.16 3.60 23.02
CA VAL A 752 14.86 4.18 23.39
C VAL A 752 13.81 3.39 22.61
N ASP A 753 13.31 2.33 23.23
CA ASP A 753 12.04 1.71 22.85
C ASP A 753 10.96 2.16 23.82
N GLY A 754 9.95 2.84 23.28
CA GLY A 754 8.73 3.24 23.97
C GLY A 754 7.60 3.44 22.94
N ASP A 755 6.66 2.50 22.90
CA ASP A 755 5.66 2.33 21.83
C ASP A 755 4.55 3.41 21.82
N GLY A 756 4.44 4.25 22.86
CA GLY A 756 3.42 5.31 22.95
C GLY A 756 3.70 6.59 22.16
N GLY A 757 4.97 6.90 21.87
CA GLY A 757 5.38 8.12 21.16
C GLY A 757 5.35 8.01 19.62
N LYS A 758 5.28 6.78 19.08
CA LYS A 758 5.42 6.51 17.64
C LYS A 758 4.22 6.95 16.80
N ARG A 759 2.99 6.94 17.35
CA ARG A 759 1.76 7.30 16.60
C ARG A 759 1.58 8.81 16.37
N VAL A 760 1.92 9.62 17.37
CA VAL A 760 1.85 11.09 17.28
C VAL A 760 2.80 11.62 16.21
N LEU A 761 4.00 11.04 16.17
CA LEU A 761 5.05 11.44 15.23
C LEU A 761 4.73 10.99 13.81
N ALA A 762 4.15 9.81 13.60
CA ALA A 762 3.87 9.29 12.26
C ALA A 762 2.81 10.11 11.50
N GLU A 763 1.67 10.42 12.12
CA GLU A 763 0.59 11.18 11.46
C GLU A 763 1.02 12.63 11.15
N VAL A 764 1.77 13.26 12.07
CA VAL A 764 2.33 14.61 11.89
C VAL A 764 3.45 14.63 10.86
N GLU A 765 4.35 13.65 10.86
CA GLU A 765 5.46 13.55 9.89
C GLU A 765 4.94 13.34 8.47
N VAL A 766 3.93 12.47 8.30
CA VAL A 766 3.33 12.17 7.01
C VAL A 766 2.48 13.35 6.53
N LEU A 767 1.45 13.76 7.28
CA LEU A 767 0.51 14.79 6.82
C LEU A 767 1.09 16.20 6.80
N GLY A 768 2.13 16.49 7.59
CA GLY A 768 2.77 17.81 7.60
C GLY A 768 3.35 18.22 6.24
N HIS A 769 3.58 17.25 5.35
CA HIS A 769 4.17 17.45 4.03
C HIS A 769 3.21 17.12 2.86
N LEU A 770 1.98 16.70 3.14
CA LEU A 770 1.02 16.31 2.09
C LEU A 770 0.09 17.46 1.71
N ARG A 771 0.01 17.73 0.41
CA ARG A 771 -0.85 18.77 -0.17
C ARG A 771 -1.55 18.23 -1.41
N HIS A 772 -2.79 17.78 -1.26
CA HIS A 772 -3.61 17.33 -2.39
C HIS A 772 -5.09 17.54 -2.08
N ARG A 773 -5.90 17.88 -3.10
CA ARG A 773 -7.32 18.25 -2.94
C ARG A 773 -8.19 17.13 -2.34
N ASN A 774 -7.80 15.88 -2.55
CA ASN A 774 -8.49 14.69 -2.04
C ASN A 774 -7.84 14.07 -0.79
N ILE A 775 -6.97 14.79 -0.10
CA ILE A 775 -6.38 14.39 1.18
C ILE A 775 -6.79 15.43 2.24
N VAL A 776 -7.20 14.99 3.43
CA VAL A 776 -7.54 15.92 4.52
C VAL A 776 -6.30 16.70 4.94
N ARG A 777 -6.43 18.02 4.98
CA ARG A 777 -5.33 18.92 5.34
C ARG A 777 -5.13 19.02 6.85
N LEU A 778 -3.89 18.77 7.29
CA LEU A 778 -3.45 19.06 8.66
C LEU A 778 -2.99 20.53 8.75
N LEU A 779 -3.66 21.31 9.59
CA LEU A 779 -3.41 22.74 9.81
C LEU A 779 -2.24 22.97 10.78
N GLY A 780 -2.09 22.06 11.74
CA GLY A 780 -1.07 22.13 12.78
C GLY A 780 -1.35 21.15 13.91
N TRP A 781 -0.59 21.25 15.00
CA TRP A 781 -0.80 20.48 16.21
C TRP A 781 -0.44 21.29 17.47
N CYS A 782 -1.02 20.95 18.60
CA CYS A 782 -0.74 21.53 19.91
C CYS A 782 -0.33 20.44 20.91
N THR A 783 0.64 20.73 21.78
CA THR A 783 0.99 19.85 22.91
C THR A 783 1.28 20.63 24.18
N ASN A 784 0.95 20.06 25.34
CA ASN A 784 1.34 20.57 26.65
C ASN A 784 2.25 19.58 27.42
N GLY A 785 2.80 18.56 26.74
CA GLY A 785 3.59 17.48 27.36
C GLY A 785 2.75 16.32 27.91
N GLU A 786 1.47 16.55 28.23
CA GLU A 786 0.53 15.51 28.72
C GLU A 786 -0.54 15.14 27.68
N ALA A 787 -0.81 15.98 26.70
CA ALA A 787 -1.77 15.71 25.65
C ALA A 787 -1.28 16.28 24.33
N THR A 788 -1.69 15.64 23.23
CA THR A 788 -1.48 16.15 21.87
C THR A 788 -2.81 16.31 21.17
N LEU A 789 -2.99 17.49 20.56
CA LEU A 789 -4.15 17.86 19.76
C LEU A 789 -3.69 18.02 18.30
N LEU A 790 -4.31 17.31 17.38
CA LEU A 790 -4.10 17.47 15.94
C LEU A 790 -5.22 18.34 15.35
N LEU A 791 -4.87 19.34 14.54
CA LEU A 791 -5.79 20.34 14.00
C LEU A 791 -5.99 20.11 12.51
N TYR A 792 -7.21 19.78 12.10
CA TYR A 792 -7.57 19.54 10.70
C TYR A 792 -8.62 20.54 10.23
N GLU A 793 -8.72 20.71 8.92
CA GLU A 793 -9.93 21.29 8.33
C GLU A 793 -11.17 20.46 8.67
N TYR A 794 -12.31 21.12 8.86
CA TYR A 794 -13.56 20.46 9.20
C TYR A 794 -14.33 20.00 7.95
N MET A 795 -14.80 18.75 7.97
CA MET A 795 -15.59 18.14 6.89
C MET A 795 -17.09 18.15 7.26
N PRO A 796 -17.92 19.03 6.67
CA PRO A 796 -19.29 19.23 7.11
C PRO A 796 -20.27 18.10 6.73
N ASN A 797 -19.94 17.26 5.74
CA ASN A 797 -20.82 16.19 5.27
C ASN A 797 -20.51 14.81 5.88
N GLY A 798 -19.59 14.73 6.85
CA GLY A 798 -19.29 13.50 7.59
C GLY A 798 -18.51 12.47 6.76
N SER A 799 -18.59 11.20 7.15
CA SER A 799 -17.91 10.11 6.46
C SER A 799 -18.76 9.48 5.36
N LEU A 800 -18.11 8.83 4.40
CA LEU A 800 -18.78 8.04 3.36
C LEU A 800 -19.53 6.83 3.96
N GLU A 801 -19.02 6.24 5.04
CA GLU A 801 -19.68 5.15 5.76
C GLU A 801 -21.06 5.57 6.26
N ASP A 802 -21.16 6.76 6.85
CA ASP A 802 -22.43 7.31 7.35
C ASP A 802 -23.47 7.47 6.24
N LEU A 803 -23.03 7.91 5.05
CA LEU A 803 -23.90 8.10 3.89
C LEU A 803 -24.29 6.80 3.19
N LEU A 804 -23.42 5.79 3.21
CA LEU A 804 -23.68 4.49 2.59
C LEU A 804 -24.59 3.61 3.46
N HIS A 805 -24.37 3.60 4.78
CA HIS A 805 -24.97 2.62 5.68
C HIS A 805 -25.99 3.19 6.67
N GLY A 806 -26.01 4.51 6.88
CA GLY A 806 -27.00 5.15 7.75
C GLY A 806 -26.89 4.71 9.22
N VAL A 807 -25.88 5.23 9.92
CA VAL A 807 -25.63 5.27 11.38
C VAL A 807 -25.77 3.97 12.19
N GLY A 808 -24.63 3.53 12.74
CA GLY A 808 -24.47 2.97 14.09
C GLY A 808 -22.98 3.07 14.46
N ALA A 809 -22.51 3.63 15.57
CA ALA A 809 -23.09 4.01 16.85
C ALA A 809 -22.26 5.15 17.50
N GLY A 810 -22.91 6.13 18.15
CA GLY A 810 -22.24 7.12 19.00
C GLY A 810 -22.82 8.55 18.96
N ALA A 811 -23.83 8.79 19.81
CA ALA A 811 -24.46 10.05 20.24
C ALA A 811 -24.00 11.40 19.63
N ALA A 812 -24.86 12.00 18.78
CA ALA A 812 -25.32 13.40 18.86
C ALA A 812 -26.45 13.65 17.82
N ALA A 813 -27.69 13.39 18.24
CA ALA A 813 -28.88 13.71 17.45
C ALA A 813 -29.22 15.20 17.58
N ALA A 814 -29.00 15.99 16.53
CA ALA A 814 -29.84 17.15 16.20
C ALA A 814 -29.54 17.65 14.77
N ARG A 815 -30.59 17.68 13.93
CA ARG A 815 -30.65 18.13 12.51
C ARG A 815 -30.40 17.04 11.46
N ALA A 816 -31.28 16.04 11.44
CA ALA A 816 -31.43 15.15 10.30
C ALA A 816 -31.94 15.92 9.07
N LYS A 817 -31.08 16.15 8.07
CA LYS A 817 -31.51 16.43 6.68
C LYS A 817 -32.04 15.14 6.05
N PRO A 818 -32.99 15.22 5.10
CA PRO A 818 -33.61 14.03 4.51
C PRO A 818 -32.60 13.18 3.73
N LYS A 819 -32.80 11.85 3.74
CA LYS A 819 -32.02 10.82 3.04
C LYS A 819 -31.81 11.17 1.56
N ALA A 820 -30.68 11.80 1.24
CA ALA A 820 -30.18 11.84 -0.13
C ALA A 820 -29.49 10.50 -0.42
N ARG A 821 -30.15 9.60 -1.16
CA ARG A 821 -29.44 8.46 -1.76
C ARG A 821 -28.34 9.03 -2.64
N LEU A 822 -27.09 8.66 -2.39
CA LEU A 822 -25.97 8.98 -3.27
C LEU A 822 -26.29 8.48 -4.69
N GLY A 823 -26.58 9.41 -5.60
CA GLY A 823 -26.74 9.13 -7.02
C GLY A 823 -25.45 8.65 -7.65
N TRP A 824 -25.53 8.02 -8.82
CA TRP A 824 -24.36 7.45 -9.49
C TRP A 824 -23.27 8.48 -9.76
N ASP A 825 -23.62 9.71 -10.17
CA ASP A 825 -22.64 10.77 -10.45
C ASP A 825 -21.87 11.21 -9.19
N ALA A 826 -22.53 11.23 -8.03
CA ALA A 826 -21.88 11.51 -6.77
C ALA A 826 -20.95 10.35 -6.35
N ARG A 827 -21.41 9.10 -6.52
CA ARG A 827 -20.58 7.91 -6.23
C ARG A 827 -19.34 7.84 -7.13
N HIS A 828 -19.51 8.13 -8.41
CA HIS A 828 -18.43 8.16 -9.38
C HIS A 828 -17.41 9.25 -9.04
N ARG A 829 -17.85 10.48 -8.75
CA ARG A 829 -16.95 11.56 -8.31
C ARG A 829 -16.20 11.23 -7.04
N ILE A 830 -16.89 10.68 -6.03
CA ILE A 830 -16.26 10.23 -4.78
C ILE A 830 -15.21 9.15 -5.07
N ALA A 831 -15.54 8.14 -5.88
CA ALA A 831 -14.60 7.07 -6.23
C ALA A 831 -13.36 7.60 -6.98
N VAL A 832 -13.56 8.51 -7.93
CA VAL A 832 -12.46 9.16 -8.66
C VAL A 832 -11.61 10.01 -7.71
N GLY A 833 -12.22 10.79 -6.82
CA GLY A 833 -11.50 11.60 -5.83
C GLY A 833 -10.67 10.75 -4.86
N VAL A 834 -11.21 9.63 -4.37
CA VAL A 834 -10.45 8.67 -3.55
C VAL A 834 -9.28 8.09 -4.35
N ALA A 835 -9.51 7.66 -5.59
CA ALA A 835 -8.45 7.12 -6.45
C ALA A 835 -7.34 8.14 -6.74
N GLN A 836 -7.70 9.41 -6.97
CA GLN A 836 -6.73 10.50 -7.17
C GLN A 836 -5.93 10.78 -5.90
N GLY A 837 -6.58 10.83 -4.73
CA GLY A 837 -5.91 10.97 -3.45
C GLY A 837 -4.92 9.84 -3.19
N VAL A 838 -5.33 8.59 -3.43
CA VAL A 838 -4.47 7.41 -3.25
C VAL A 838 -3.32 7.39 -4.26
N SER A 839 -3.56 7.72 -5.53
CA SER A 839 -2.53 7.84 -6.56
C SER A 839 -1.46 8.86 -6.19
N TYR A 840 -1.86 10.03 -5.68
CA TYR A 840 -0.94 11.06 -5.20
C TYR A 840 -0.04 10.53 -4.06
N LEU A 841 -0.62 9.82 -3.08
CA LEU A 841 0.14 9.22 -1.99
C LEU A 841 1.18 8.21 -2.50
N HIS A 842 0.83 7.41 -3.50
CA HIS A 842 1.66 6.29 -3.96
C HIS A 842 2.73 6.68 -4.98
N HIS A 843 2.43 7.64 -5.84
CA HIS A 843 3.24 7.91 -7.03
C HIS A 843 3.88 9.30 -7.03
N ASP A 844 3.23 10.27 -6.40
CA ASP A 844 3.67 11.68 -6.47
C ASP A 844 4.43 12.11 -5.21
N CYS A 845 4.17 11.47 -4.06
CA CYS A 845 4.89 11.73 -2.82
C CYS A 845 6.30 11.11 -2.85
N ARG A 846 7.30 11.86 -2.35
CA ARG A 846 8.67 11.37 -2.15
C ARG A 846 9.10 11.60 -0.71
N PRO A 847 9.27 10.54 0.10
CA PRO A 847 8.97 9.13 -0.17
C PRO A 847 7.48 8.87 -0.47
N ALA A 848 7.17 7.77 -1.17
CA ALA A 848 5.79 7.32 -1.35
C ALA A 848 5.13 7.06 0.02
N VAL A 849 3.84 7.30 0.15
CA VAL A 849 3.11 7.18 1.41
C VAL A 849 2.11 6.04 1.33
N ALA A 850 2.27 5.02 2.19
CA ALA A 850 1.28 3.98 2.35
C ALA A 850 0.27 4.39 3.44
N HIS A 851 -1.00 4.61 3.07
CA HIS A 851 -2.05 4.99 4.04
C HIS A 851 -2.37 3.90 5.06
N ARG A 852 -2.41 2.63 4.63
CA ARG A 852 -2.61 1.42 5.46
C ARG A 852 -3.94 1.31 6.23
N ASP A 853 -4.91 2.19 5.98
CA ASP A 853 -6.24 2.09 6.60
C ASP A 853 -7.32 2.78 5.74
N LEU A 854 -7.38 2.42 4.45
CA LEU A 854 -8.37 2.98 3.54
C LEU A 854 -9.70 2.20 3.67
N LYS A 855 -10.72 2.84 4.24
CA LYS A 855 -12.09 2.31 4.41
C LYS A 855 -13.12 3.43 4.36
N PRO A 856 -14.42 3.16 4.14
CA PRO A 856 -15.45 4.19 4.02
C PRO A 856 -15.54 5.17 5.21
N SER A 857 -15.23 4.76 6.44
CA SER A 857 -15.18 5.65 7.62
C SER A 857 -14.09 6.72 7.53
N ASN A 858 -13.02 6.40 6.81
CA ASN A 858 -11.84 7.25 6.65
C ASN A 858 -11.90 8.07 5.35
N ILE A 859 -13.01 8.01 4.61
CA ILE A 859 -13.28 8.91 3.48
C ILE A 859 -14.26 9.97 3.97
N LEU A 860 -13.76 11.17 4.24
CA LEU A 860 -14.57 12.30 4.65
C LEU A 860 -15.03 13.12 3.44
N LEU A 861 -16.14 13.85 3.59
CA LEU A 861 -16.72 14.64 2.52
C LEU A 861 -16.79 16.11 2.89
N ASP A 862 -16.24 16.95 2.01
CA ASP A 862 -16.30 18.39 2.17
C ASP A 862 -17.67 18.97 1.79
N ALA A 863 -17.80 20.29 1.82
CA ALA A 863 -19.06 20.99 1.54
C ALA A 863 -19.63 20.70 0.13
N ASP A 864 -18.77 20.35 -0.83
CA ASP A 864 -19.12 20.12 -2.23
C ASP A 864 -19.37 18.63 -2.55
N MET A 865 -19.36 17.77 -1.53
CA MET A 865 -19.44 16.30 -1.64
C MET A 865 -18.22 15.66 -2.32
N GLU A 866 -17.08 16.34 -2.28
CA GLU A 866 -15.81 15.79 -2.77
C GLU A 866 -15.12 14.96 -1.69
N ALA A 867 -14.48 13.87 -2.12
CA ALA A 867 -13.85 12.91 -1.24
C ALA A 867 -12.49 13.40 -0.74
N ARG A 868 -12.27 13.31 0.58
CA ARG A 868 -10.98 13.52 1.23
C ARG A 868 -10.60 12.32 2.07
N VAL A 869 -9.48 11.71 1.72
CA VAL A 869 -8.89 10.60 2.46
C VAL A 869 -8.33 11.13 3.79
N ALA A 870 -8.67 10.45 4.89
CA ALA A 870 -8.43 10.89 6.26
C ALA A 870 -7.88 9.76 7.16
N ASP A 871 -7.47 10.12 8.38
CA ASP A 871 -6.95 9.21 9.42
C ASP A 871 -5.64 8.50 9.04
N PHE A 872 -4.53 9.24 9.16
CA PHE A 872 -3.18 8.80 8.80
C PHE A 872 -2.43 8.21 10.02
N GLY A 873 -3.13 7.85 11.09
CA GLY A 873 -2.56 7.38 12.36
C GLY A 873 -1.68 6.13 12.26
N VAL A 874 -1.82 5.36 11.16
CA VAL A 874 -0.98 4.19 10.83
C VAL A 874 -0.29 4.33 9.48
N ALA A 875 -0.41 5.50 8.83
CA ALA A 875 0.22 5.77 7.56
C ALA A 875 1.75 5.80 7.71
N LYS A 876 2.46 5.41 6.66
CA LYS A 876 3.92 5.30 6.68
C LYS A 876 4.52 5.89 5.41
N ALA A 877 5.44 6.82 5.59
CA ALA A 877 6.36 7.26 4.55
C ALA A 877 7.34 6.11 4.22
N LEU A 878 7.31 5.63 2.99
CA LEU A 878 8.14 4.53 2.49
C LEU A 878 9.55 5.05 2.17
N ARG A 879 10.35 5.31 3.22
CA ARG A 879 11.78 5.66 3.12
C ARG A 879 12.61 4.37 3.16
N GLY A 880 12.85 3.76 2.01
CA GLY A 880 13.63 2.51 1.92
C GLY A 880 12.97 1.32 2.65
N ALA A 881 13.63 0.16 2.59
CA ALA A 881 13.15 -1.08 3.19
C ALA A 881 13.25 -1.03 4.72
N ALA A 882 12.12 -0.78 5.39
CA ALA A 882 11.99 -0.99 6.83
C ALA A 882 11.08 -2.20 7.08
N PRO A 883 11.53 -3.23 7.82
CA PRO A 883 10.75 -4.46 8.02
C PRO A 883 9.42 -4.17 8.72
N MET A 884 8.35 -4.82 8.28
CA MET A 884 7.03 -4.80 8.91
C MET A 884 6.74 -6.16 9.51
N SER A 885 6.43 -6.21 10.80
CA SER A 885 6.15 -7.43 11.58
C SER A 885 4.68 -7.86 11.58
N ALA A 886 3.80 -7.14 10.88
CA ALA A 886 2.38 -7.48 10.73
C ALA A 886 1.76 -6.82 9.48
N VAL A 887 0.80 -7.51 8.84
CA VAL A 887 -0.11 -6.90 7.86
C VAL A 887 -1.01 -5.92 8.62
N ALA A 888 -0.83 -4.62 8.40
CA ALA A 888 -1.77 -3.61 8.89
C ALA A 888 -2.44 -2.96 7.67
N GLY A 889 -3.76 -3.07 7.61
CA GLY A 889 -4.58 -2.73 6.45
C GLY A 889 -6.06 -2.98 6.72
N SER A 890 -6.94 -2.17 6.14
CA SER A 890 -8.36 -2.48 6.02
C SER A 890 -8.57 -3.50 4.88
N CYS A 891 -9.48 -4.46 5.04
CA CYS A 891 -9.79 -5.46 4.00
C CYS A 891 -10.11 -4.81 2.65
N GLY A 892 -9.42 -5.24 1.58
CA GLY A 892 -9.63 -4.74 0.21
C GLY A 892 -8.73 -3.58 -0.21
N TYR A 893 -7.89 -3.03 0.68
CA TYR A 893 -6.86 -2.05 0.34
C TYR A 893 -5.46 -2.67 0.48
N ILE A 894 -4.78 -2.87 -0.65
CA ILE A 894 -3.35 -3.20 -0.70
C ILE A 894 -2.62 -1.91 -1.10
N ALA A 895 -1.83 -1.35 -0.19
CA ALA A 895 -0.90 -0.28 -0.55
C ALA A 895 0.18 -0.85 -1.50
N PRO A 896 0.72 -0.06 -2.44
CA PRO A 896 1.93 -0.41 -3.16
C PRO A 896 3.10 -0.37 -2.17
N GLY A 897 3.36 -1.52 -1.55
CA GLY A 897 4.72 -1.97 -1.41
C GLY A 897 4.99 -2.87 -2.61
N GLU A 898 6.18 -2.78 -3.18
CA GLU A 898 6.74 -3.91 -3.94
C GLU A 898 6.54 -5.20 -3.17
#